data_AF-A0A925HW42-F1
#
_entry.id   AF-A0A925HW42-F1
#
_cell.length_a   1.000
_cell.length_b   1.000
_cell.length_c   1.000
_cell.angle_alpha   90.00
_cell.angle_beta   90.00
_cell.angle_gamma   90.00
#
_symmetry.space_group_name_H-M   'P 1'
#
loop_
_entity.id
_entity.type
_entity.pdbx_description
1 polymer ?
#
loop_
_entity_poly.entity_id
_entity_poly.type
_entity_poly.pdbx_seq_one_letter_code
_entity_poly.pdbx_strand_id
1 'polypeptide(L)'
;MFQKITLSILVCIAIFSNASAQPGSGKYDKAWSRIDSLLSKRGLIETAVAEVNKLYTMAKAEKQDAQIIKALVYRMSMRSMKEENASTTNIREIEKEIIAAAEPAKSILTSILAEMYWQHFNRNRYKLYDRTETVNFVKADINTWSLNDYHHKIGQLYITSISNEKLLQQIKFDRYKPIIIAGNQRQLRPTLFDLLAHRALQYFQNDERDIDEPTYAFQLDQASIFDPAADFIIRKYPTRDSLSLYQKALSLYQRLIRFHLNDANPDALIDVDLNRLQFVREHAVMENREELYLMSINHIAEQYGNHRAATQAWFLVAQWHFSKASEDTSYAGFVKSKEILDRLVSQKDSSEGRSNARLLLHQLTEPSARIIGEKVNVPGRPFRVLVTYKNTKSLFVRFIAITPRMKDSLMRNNDYNKVWSYLTAQKSIRSLTQQLPPTNDYREHRVEIKSDSLPIGEYIMLTSLNSGFSTTENSLSFQRFHVSNIGYLNRANQYFVGNRETGAPLTRASVQLWYRQYDYPTQRFSSRKGENIMTDKNGFFVIPASTSQANNSVRLELTHGNDRLFLDDEIYTGNNRRPIVTAALQTYFFTDRSIYRPGQVVYFKGIVIQTEGEAKSVATGRSVVVTLYDANGEKTDSIKLVTSSYGSYSGKFTLPQGTLNGSFRIEDGLTKHSSYISVEEYKRPRFSVEITKPGGTYRVNDTINVTGMAKAYAGNNIDGAIVKYRVVRRTHWRIWTGGYGRKIWPPHNSDEMEIAHGETKTNVAGEFTIPFTAIPNLQRDKSEQPVFYYEVSADITDINGETRSSSTTVAVAYQALKLSINIDGSMPADSLRSLPIRSTNLNDVFEKTTVKVSVYPLKQPTRLFRERYWEAPDQFVMTEQEYHQLFPLDIYKNENDFSTWERGAKVFEQIGVTNASDSFLLEQKLKPGWYSI
;
A
#
# COMPACT_ATOMS: atom_id res chain seq x y z
N MET A 1 -5.44 -8.54 1.80
CA MET A 1 -6.26 -8.46 3.05
C MET A 1 -7.20 -9.65 3.25
N PHE A 2 -7.66 -10.34 2.19
CA PHE A 2 -8.51 -11.55 2.30
C PHE A 2 -7.79 -12.88 2.60
N GLN A 3 -6.44 -12.92 2.64
CA GLN A 3 -5.67 -14.15 2.89
C GLN A 3 -5.30 -14.39 4.36
N LYS A 4 -5.44 -13.39 5.26
CA LYS A 4 -5.18 -13.57 6.70
C LYS A 4 -6.42 -14.00 7.49
N ILE A 5 -7.63 -13.70 6.99
CA ILE A 5 -8.90 -14.10 7.65
C ILE A 5 -9.20 -15.59 7.43
N THR A 6 -8.77 -16.15 6.30
CA THR A 6 -8.87 -17.60 6.06
C THR A 6 -7.91 -18.41 6.92
N LEU A 7 -6.82 -17.82 7.42
CA LEU A 7 -5.85 -18.54 8.26
C LEU A 7 -6.39 -18.83 9.68
N SER A 8 -7.25 -18.00 10.26
CA SER A 8 -7.84 -18.27 11.59
C SER A 8 -8.91 -19.37 11.58
N ILE A 9 -9.56 -19.59 10.43
CA ILE A 9 -10.47 -20.74 10.23
C ILE A 9 -9.68 -21.97 9.77
N LEU A 10 -8.60 -21.79 8.99
CA LEU A 10 -7.69 -22.88 8.63
C LEU A 10 -6.81 -23.36 9.79
N VAL A 11 -6.50 -22.55 10.81
CA VAL A 11 -5.78 -23.03 12.00
C VAL A 11 -6.65 -23.98 12.82
N CYS A 12 -7.98 -23.80 12.83
CA CYS A 12 -8.88 -24.80 13.41
C CYS A 12 -8.94 -26.10 12.59
N ILE A 13 -8.64 -26.07 11.28
CA ILE A 13 -8.63 -27.25 10.39
C ILE A 13 -7.22 -27.89 10.29
N ALA A 14 -6.14 -27.12 10.45
CA ALA A 14 -4.76 -27.60 10.43
C ALA A 14 -4.34 -28.30 11.73
N ILE A 15 -5.16 -28.23 12.79
CA ILE A 15 -5.04 -29.06 13.99
C ILE A 15 -5.25 -30.56 13.67
N PHE A 16 -5.81 -30.91 12.50
CA PHE A 16 -6.25 -32.28 12.21
C PHE A 16 -5.22 -33.22 11.55
N SER A 17 -3.98 -32.81 11.25
CA SER A 17 -3.12 -33.65 10.39
C SER A 17 -1.73 -34.05 10.90
N ASN A 18 -1.22 -33.59 12.04
CA ASN A 18 0.08 -34.07 12.54
C ASN A 18 0.14 -34.14 14.08
N ALA A 19 -0.43 -35.20 14.65
CA ALA A 19 -0.10 -35.64 16.00
C ALA A 19 0.31 -37.12 15.95
N SER A 20 1.61 -37.36 15.78
CA SER A 20 2.21 -38.66 16.04
C SER A 20 2.10 -38.94 17.55
N ALA A 21 1.44 -40.04 17.89
CA ALA A 21 1.20 -40.50 19.25
C ALA A 21 2.48 -41.10 19.90
N GLN A 22 2.70 -40.82 21.19
CA GLN A 22 3.23 -41.72 22.26
C GLN A 22 3.85 -40.91 23.45
N PRO A 23 4.00 -41.49 24.66
CA PRO A 23 3.07 -42.31 25.42
C PRO A 23 2.76 -41.66 26.80
N GLY A 24 1.48 -41.55 27.15
CA GLY A 24 1.03 -41.10 28.46
C GLY A 24 -0.43 -41.45 28.70
N SER A 25 -0.67 -42.64 29.27
CA SER A 25 -1.98 -43.30 29.48
C SER A 25 -2.74 -43.63 28.18
N GLY A 26 -2.58 -44.87 27.69
CA GLY A 26 -3.18 -45.35 26.43
C GLY A 26 -4.72 -45.31 26.35
N LYS A 27 -5.40 -44.82 27.39
CA LYS A 27 -6.85 -44.55 27.45
C LYS A 27 -7.22 -43.21 26.81
N TYR A 28 -6.50 -42.12 27.12
CA TYR A 28 -6.80 -40.79 26.58
C TYR A 28 -6.39 -40.67 25.10
N ASP A 29 -5.24 -41.22 24.71
CA ASP A 29 -4.76 -41.18 23.32
C ASP A 29 -5.73 -41.86 22.35
N LYS A 30 -6.28 -43.02 22.76
CA LYS A 30 -7.32 -43.73 22.00
C LYS A 30 -8.62 -42.92 21.90
N ALA A 31 -9.03 -42.29 22.99
CA ALA A 31 -10.23 -41.46 23.02
C ALA A 31 -10.08 -40.22 22.11
N TRP A 32 -8.93 -39.54 22.14
CA TRP A 32 -8.63 -38.42 21.26
C TRP A 32 -8.57 -38.83 19.79
N SER A 33 -7.93 -39.95 19.46
CA SER A 33 -7.89 -40.48 18.09
C SER A 33 -9.29 -40.79 17.54
N ARG A 34 -10.20 -41.26 18.40
CA ARG A 34 -11.61 -41.46 18.05
C ARG A 34 -12.32 -40.14 17.77
N ILE A 35 -12.15 -39.15 18.65
CA ILE A 35 -12.72 -37.80 18.49
C ILE A 35 -12.22 -37.15 17.19
N ASP A 36 -10.91 -37.18 16.93
CA ASP A 36 -10.30 -36.61 15.73
C ASP A 36 -10.79 -37.33 14.47
N SER A 37 -10.98 -38.65 14.50
CA SER A 37 -11.57 -39.40 13.38
C SER A 37 -13.04 -39.05 13.13
N LEU A 38 -13.84 -38.77 14.18
CA LEU A 38 -15.24 -38.37 14.03
C LEU A 38 -15.35 -36.99 13.36
N LEU A 39 -14.42 -36.08 13.69
CA LEU A 39 -14.36 -34.73 13.13
C LEU A 39 -13.78 -34.70 11.72
N SER A 40 -12.57 -35.23 11.52
CA SER A 40 -11.81 -35.08 10.26
C SER A 40 -12.27 -36.00 9.12
N LYS A 41 -12.82 -37.18 9.43
CA LYS A 41 -13.17 -38.19 8.40
C LYS A 41 -14.66 -38.35 8.15
N ARG A 42 -15.51 -37.97 9.11
CA ARG A 42 -16.96 -38.27 9.08
C ARG A 42 -17.86 -37.06 9.27
N GLY A 43 -17.33 -35.89 9.66
CA GLY A 43 -18.13 -34.68 9.89
C GLY A 43 -19.19 -34.81 11.01
N LEU A 44 -19.05 -35.80 11.91
CA LEU A 44 -20.06 -36.13 12.93
C LEU A 44 -19.85 -35.30 14.21
N ILE A 45 -20.19 -34.01 14.14
CA ILE A 45 -19.94 -33.05 15.22
C ILE A 45 -20.71 -33.42 16.51
N GLU A 46 -21.97 -33.84 16.43
CA GLU A 46 -22.76 -34.22 17.64
C GLU A 46 -22.15 -35.41 18.39
N THR A 47 -21.76 -36.45 17.65
CA THR A 47 -21.13 -37.64 18.22
C THR A 47 -19.77 -37.31 18.84
N ALA A 48 -19.01 -36.41 18.21
CA ALA A 48 -17.75 -35.92 18.76
C ALA A 48 -17.95 -35.11 20.05
N VAL A 49 -18.97 -34.24 20.12
CA VAL A 49 -19.32 -33.49 21.34
C VAL A 49 -19.63 -34.42 22.51
N ALA A 50 -20.42 -35.47 22.26
CA ALA A 50 -20.75 -36.45 23.30
C ALA A 50 -19.50 -37.19 23.83
N GLU A 51 -18.59 -37.59 22.96
CA GLU A 51 -17.33 -38.25 23.36
C GLU A 51 -16.37 -37.30 24.09
N VAL A 52 -16.28 -36.03 23.67
CA VAL A 52 -15.48 -35.02 24.39
C VAL A 52 -16.06 -34.72 25.77
N ASN A 53 -17.38 -34.65 25.93
CA ASN A 53 -18.02 -34.44 27.23
C ASN A 53 -17.77 -35.62 28.20
N LYS A 54 -17.77 -36.86 27.70
CA LYS A 54 -17.38 -38.04 28.51
C LYS A 54 -15.93 -37.93 28.96
N LEU A 55 -15.03 -37.57 28.04
CA LEU A 55 -13.60 -37.41 28.34
C LEU A 55 -13.38 -36.28 29.35
N TYR A 56 -14.13 -35.19 29.26
CA TYR A 56 -14.10 -34.08 30.20
C TYR A 56 -14.47 -34.49 31.63
N THR A 57 -15.60 -35.19 31.81
CA THR A 57 -16.04 -35.68 33.13
C THR A 57 -15.03 -36.64 33.73
N MET A 58 -14.48 -37.53 32.92
CA MET A 58 -13.45 -38.47 33.32
C MET A 58 -12.16 -37.76 33.73
N ALA A 59 -11.70 -36.79 32.95
CA ALA A 59 -10.50 -36.01 33.25
C ALA A 59 -10.65 -35.20 34.55
N LYS A 60 -11.86 -34.67 34.83
CA LYS A 60 -12.17 -34.01 36.12
C LYS A 60 -12.11 -34.98 37.30
N ALA A 61 -12.70 -36.16 37.17
CA ALA A 61 -12.65 -37.18 38.23
C ALA A 61 -11.22 -37.64 38.51
N GLU A 62 -10.41 -37.80 37.47
CA GLU A 62 -9.00 -38.23 37.55
C GLU A 62 -8.01 -37.07 37.80
N LYS A 63 -8.50 -35.83 37.98
CA LYS A 63 -7.69 -34.60 38.18
C LYS A 63 -6.59 -34.40 37.14
N GLN A 64 -6.90 -34.66 35.87
CA GLN A 64 -5.98 -34.55 34.73
C GLN A 64 -6.09 -33.18 34.04
N ASP A 65 -5.50 -32.13 34.63
CA ASP A 65 -5.65 -30.74 34.19
C ASP A 65 -5.41 -30.51 32.69
N ALA A 66 -4.36 -31.10 32.12
CA ALA A 66 -4.07 -30.95 30.69
C ALA A 66 -5.19 -31.53 29.81
N GLN A 67 -5.79 -32.65 30.21
CA GLN A 67 -6.89 -33.26 29.48
C GLN A 67 -8.20 -32.49 29.67
N ILE A 68 -8.43 -31.92 30.85
CA ILE A 68 -9.55 -31.00 31.14
C ILE A 68 -9.47 -29.79 30.21
N ILE A 69 -8.30 -29.13 30.15
CA ILE A 69 -8.08 -27.96 29.29
C ILE A 69 -8.26 -28.32 27.81
N LYS A 70 -7.69 -29.45 27.36
CA LYS A 70 -7.85 -29.93 25.98
C LYS A 70 -9.32 -30.14 25.61
N ALA A 71 -10.08 -30.78 26.49
CA ALA A 71 -11.52 -30.99 26.30
C ALA A 71 -12.31 -29.69 26.25
N LEU A 72 -11.98 -28.69 27.08
CA LEU A 72 -12.60 -27.38 27.02
C LEU A 72 -12.36 -26.69 25.67
N VAL A 73 -11.12 -26.68 25.18
CA VAL A 73 -10.78 -26.10 23.87
C VAL A 73 -11.55 -26.79 22.73
N TYR A 74 -11.64 -28.12 22.73
CA TYR A 74 -12.43 -28.86 21.74
C TYR A 74 -13.92 -28.53 21.82
N ARG A 75 -14.51 -28.46 23.02
CA ARG A 75 -15.92 -28.09 23.22
C ARG A 75 -16.21 -26.70 22.66
N MET A 76 -15.33 -25.74 22.93
CA MET A 76 -15.47 -24.37 22.43
C MET A 76 -15.36 -24.28 20.91
N SER A 77 -14.43 -25.02 20.30
CA SER A 77 -14.27 -25.07 18.85
C SER A 77 -15.51 -25.65 18.18
N MET A 78 -16.04 -26.76 18.69
CA MET A 78 -17.27 -27.38 18.16
C MET A 78 -18.50 -26.49 18.34
N ARG A 79 -18.61 -25.78 19.47
CA ARG A 79 -19.69 -24.79 19.69
C ARG A 79 -19.62 -23.66 18.66
N SER A 80 -18.42 -23.17 18.37
CA SER A 80 -18.18 -22.10 17.38
C SER A 80 -18.55 -22.49 15.95
N MET A 81 -18.65 -23.78 15.65
CA MET A 81 -19.11 -24.28 14.35
C MET A 81 -20.65 -24.32 14.22
N LYS A 82 -21.38 -24.17 15.32
CA LYS A 82 -22.84 -24.37 15.37
C LYS A 82 -23.65 -23.16 15.79
N GLU A 83 -23.12 -22.38 16.74
CA GLU A 83 -23.87 -21.31 17.39
C GLU A 83 -23.37 -19.94 16.93
N GLU A 84 -24.31 -19.05 16.60
CA GLU A 84 -24.01 -17.67 16.22
C GLU A 84 -23.39 -16.87 17.39
N ASN A 85 -23.85 -17.15 18.62
CA ASN A 85 -23.37 -16.50 19.86
C ASN A 85 -22.28 -17.31 20.59
N ALA A 86 -21.63 -18.27 19.94
CA ALA A 86 -20.67 -19.17 20.59
C ALA A 86 -19.55 -18.44 21.36
N SER A 87 -19.10 -17.28 20.87
CA SER A 87 -17.98 -16.56 21.47
C SER A 87 -18.26 -16.10 22.90
N THR A 88 -19.44 -15.53 23.16
CA THR A 88 -19.80 -15.01 24.50
C THR A 88 -20.12 -16.15 25.46
N THR A 89 -20.76 -17.21 24.98
CA THR A 89 -21.02 -18.44 25.75
C THR A 89 -19.71 -19.12 26.17
N ASN A 90 -18.74 -19.22 25.25
CA ASN A 90 -17.43 -19.80 25.53
C ASN A 90 -16.67 -18.97 26.60
N ILE A 91 -16.70 -17.64 26.52
CA ILE A 91 -16.08 -16.75 27.51
C ILE A 91 -16.62 -17.04 28.92
N ARG A 92 -17.96 -17.06 29.07
CA ARG A 92 -18.62 -17.33 30.36
C ARG A 92 -18.28 -18.72 30.92
N GLU A 93 -18.16 -19.72 30.05
CA GLU A 93 -17.78 -21.07 30.46
C GLU A 93 -16.36 -21.12 31.02
N ILE A 94 -15.39 -20.48 30.35
CA ILE A 94 -14.01 -20.43 30.84
C ILE A 94 -13.89 -19.61 32.12
N GLU A 95 -14.62 -18.49 32.25
CA GLU A 95 -14.68 -17.72 33.50
C GLU A 95 -15.14 -18.59 34.68
N LYS A 96 -16.16 -19.43 34.47
CA LYS A 96 -16.63 -20.38 35.48
C LYS A 96 -15.58 -21.43 35.83
N GLU A 97 -14.89 -21.98 34.83
CA GLU A 97 -13.85 -22.99 35.07
C GLU A 97 -12.61 -22.42 35.78
N ILE A 98 -12.24 -21.16 35.53
CA ILE A 98 -11.13 -20.48 36.22
C ILE A 98 -11.40 -20.36 37.73
N ILE A 99 -12.66 -20.14 38.14
CA ILE A 99 -13.03 -20.04 39.57
C ILE A 99 -12.79 -21.38 40.29
N ALA A 100 -13.04 -22.50 39.60
CA ALA A 100 -12.90 -23.85 40.16
C ALA A 100 -11.49 -24.46 39.99
N ALA A 101 -10.63 -23.86 39.15
CA ALA A 101 -9.31 -24.39 38.84
C ALA A 101 -8.25 -24.05 39.90
N ALA A 102 -7.36 -25.00 40.17
CA ALA A 102 -6.16 -24.80 40.98
C ALA A 102 -4.96 -24.40 40.09
N GLU A 103 -3.89 -23.88 40.70
CA GLU A 103 -2.65 -23.62 39.98
C GLU A 103 -1.92 -24.93 39.62
N PRO A 104 -1.30 -25.02 38.43
CA PRO A 104 -1.10 -23.94 37.44
C PRO A 104 -2.16 -23.92 36.32
N ALA A 105 -3.16 -24.81 36.37
CA ALA A 105 -4.24 -24.87 35.37
C ALA A 105 -5.03 -23.56 35.29
N LYS A 106 -5.25 -22.91 36.44
CA LYS A 106 -5.86 -21.58 36.55
C LYS A 106 -5.10 -20.52 35.72
N SER A 107 -3.77 -20.47 35.84
CA SER A 107 -2.93 -19.56 35.05
C SER A 107 -3.07 -19.81 33.53
N ILE A 108 -3.08 -21.08 33.11
CA ILE A 108 -3.26 -21.45 31.69
C ILE A 108 -4.64 -21.03 31.17
N LEU A 109 -5.71 -21.36 31.90
CA LEU A 109 -7.08 -20.98 31.53
C LEU A 109 -7.25 -19.46 31.49
N THR A 110 -6.60 -18.72 32.39
CA THR A 110 -6.63 -17.25 32.39
C THR A 110 -5.95 -16.67 31.13
N SER A 111 -4.83 -17.25 30.68
CA SER A 111 -4.19 -16.85 29.41
C SER A 111 -5.03 -17.21 28.18
N ILE A 112 -5.76 -18.33 28.21
CA ILE A 112 -6.74 -18.69 27.17
C ILE A 112 -7.89 -17.69 27.16
N LEU A 113 -8.40 -17.30 28.32
CA LEU A 113 -9.48 -16.32 28.44
C LEU A 113 -9.05 -14.95 27.87
N ALA A 114 -7.84 -14.50 28.17
CA ALA A 114 -7.29 -13.26 27.61
C ALA A 114 -7.31 -13.28 26.07
N GLU A 115 -6.86 -14.38 25.46
CA GLU A 115 -6.87 -14.59 24.02
C GLU A 115 -8.31 -14.61 23.44
N MET A 116 -9.27 -15.19 24.16
CA MET A 116 -10.67 -15.19 23.73
C MET A 116 -11.28 -13.78 23.69
N TYR A 117 -11.00 -12.97 24.72
CA TYR A 117 -11.40 -11.56 24.71
C TYR A 117 -10.73 -10.79 23.57
N TRP A 118 -9.44 -11.05 23.30
CA TRP A 118 -8.72 -10.46 22.18
C TRP A 118 -9.29 -10.86 20.80
N GLN A 119 -9.63 -12.13 20.61
CA GLN A 119 -10.29 -12.60 19.38
C GLN A 119 -11.69 -12.00 19.21
N HIS A 120 -12.46 -11.87 20.30
CA HIS A 120 -13.76 -11.22 20.26
C HIS A 120 -13.64 -9.74 19.87
N PHE A 121 -12.67 -9.02 20.44
CA PHE A 121 -12.34 -7.66 20.05
C PHE A 121 -12.01 -7.58 18.55
N ASN A 122 -11.07 -8.39 18.07
CA ASN A 122 -10.63 -8.36 16.67
C ASN A 122 -11.78 -8.61 15.65
N ARG A 123 -12.75 -9.47 15.98
CA ARG A 123 -13.92 -9.70 15.11
C ARG A 123 -14.89 -8.53 15.06
N ASN A 124 -14.93 -7.73 16.13
CA ASN A 124 -15.82 -6.58 16.26
C ASN A 124 -15.11 -5.22 16.10
N ARG A 125 -13.80 -5.25 15.80
CA ARG A 125 -12.90 -4.09 15.72
C ARG A 125 -13.52 -2.90 14.98
N TYR A 126 -14.01 -3.12 13.76
CA TYR A 126 -14.60 -2.07 12.92
C TYR A 126 -15.82 -1.39 13.59
N LYS A 127 -16.65 -2.14 14.31
CA LYS A 127 -17.81 -1.59 15.04
C LYS A 127 -17.41 -0.80 16.27
N LEU A 128 -16.22 -1.08 16.84
CA LEU A 128 -15.76 -0.48 18.09
C LEU A 128 -15.08 0.87 17.85
N TYR A 129 -14.38 1.05 16.71
CA TYR A 129 -13.78 2.34 16.36
C TYR A 129 -14.82 3.42 16.04
N ASP A 130 -16.01 3.05 15.55
CA ASP A 130 -17.10 3.99 15.28
C ASP A 130 -17.95 4.35 16.51
N ARG A 131 -17.60 3.86 17.72
CA ARG A 131 -18.38 4.07 18.95
C ARG A 131 -17.73 5.11 19.87
N THR A 132 -18.53 6.04 20.36
CA THR A 132 -18.17 6.91 21.49
C THR A 132 -18.17 6.13 22.81
N GLU A 133 -17.32 6.54 23.76
CA GLU A 133 -17.23 5.88 25.07
C GLU A 133 -18.60 5.84 25.79
N THR A 134 -18.97 4.67 26.30
CA THR A 134 -20.23 4.47 27.02
C THR A 134 -20.10 4.89 28.48
N VAL A 135 -20.55 6.11 28.80
CA VAL A 135 -20.58 6.61 30.19
C VAL A 135 -21.86 6.11 30.88
N ASN A 136 -21.71 5.50 32.08
CA ASN A 136 -22.81 5.04 32.95
C ASN A 136 -23.71 3.89 32.45
N PHE A 137 -23.15 2.89 31.76
CA PHE A 137 -23.88 1.66 31.38
C PHE A 137 -23.54 0.45 32.25
N VAL A 138 -24.47 -0.53 32.34
CA VAL A 138 -24.23 -1.81 33.04
C VAL A 138 -23.25 -2.65 32.22
N LYS A 139 -21.98 -2.69 32.65
CA LYS A 139 -20.87 -3.38 31.96
C LYS A 139 -20.92 -4.93 32.01
N ALA A 140 -22.06 -5.52 32.32
CA ALA A 140 -22.25 -6.97 32.39
C ALA A 140 -22.33 -7.65 31.01
N ASP A 141 -22.72 -6.91 29.97
CA ASP A 141 -22.71 -7.39 28.59
C ASP A 141 -21.48 -6.86 27.84
N ILE A 142 -20.66 -7.79 27.34
CA ILE A 142 -19.45 -7.49 26.56
C ILE A 142 -19.77 -6.69 25.28
N ASN A 143 -21.00 -6.77 24.75
CA ASN A 143 -21.42 -5.99 23.59
C ASN A 143 -21.55 -4.47 23.88
N THR A 144 -21.57 -4.08 25.15
CA THR A 144 -21.65 -2.68 25.61
C THR A 144 -20.29 -2.06 25.95
N TRP A 145 -19.22 -2.84 25.85
CA TRP A 145 -17.86 -2.41 26.20
C TRP A 145 -17.30 -1.42 25.20
N SER A 146 -16.57 -0.43 25.72
CA SER A 146 -15.73 0.48 24.94
C SER A 146 -14.42 -0.20 24.52
N LEU A 147 -13.69 0.42 23.59
CA LEU A 147 -12.33 -0.02 23.21
C LEU A 147 -11.42 -0.14 24.46
N ASN A 148 -11.44 0.87 25.33
CA ASN A 148 -10.63 0.89 26.55
C ASN A 148 -11.01 -0.23 27.55
N ASP A 149 -12.30 -0.59 27.66
CA ASP A 149 -12.74 -1.70 28.52
C ASP A 149 -12.16 -3.04 28.07
N TYR A 150 -12.13 -3.32 26.76
CA TYR A 150 -11.51 -4.51 26.20
C TYR A 150 -10.02 -4.56 26.52
N HIS A 151 -9.28 -3.48 26.24
CA HIS A 151 -7.84 -3.44 26.48
C HIS A 151 -7.49 -3.56 27.96
N HIS A 152 -8.27 -2.94 28.85
CA HIS A 152 -8.12 -3.11 30.30
C HIS A 152 -8.29 -4.57 30.70
N LYS A 153 -9.40 -5.22 30.29
CA LYS A 153 -9.67 -6.63 30.64
C LYS A 153 -8.61 -7.58 30.09
N ILE A 154 -8.26 -7.47 28.82
CA ILE A 154 -7.29 -8.35 28.17
C ILE A 154 -5.93 -8.22 28.83
N GLY A 155 -5.45 -6.98 29.02
CA GLY A 155 -4.18 -6.72 29.70
C GLY A 155 -4.17 -7.24 31.13
N GLN A 156 -5.26 -7.04 31.88
CA GLN A 156 -5.41 -7.56 33.25
C GLN A 156 -5.33 -9.09 33.29
N LEU A 157 -6.02 -9.79 32.39
CA LEU A 157 -6.01 -11.25 32.32
C LEU A 157 -4.63 -11.79 31.97
N TYR A 158 -3.94 -11.19 30.99
CA TYR A 158 -2.57 -11.60 30.65
C TYR A 158 -1.61 -11.43 31.82
N ILE A 159 -1.63 -10.29 32.53
CA ILE A 159 -0.80 -10.09 33.73
C ILE A 159 -1.18 -11.07 34.85
N THR A 160 -2.47 -11.32 35.05
CA THR A 160 -2.96 -12.28 36.07
C THR A 160 -2.46 -13.70 35.78
N SER A 161 -2.44 -14.10 34.50
CA SER A 161 -1.99 -15.43 34.07
C SER A 161 -0.52 -15.73 34.38
N ILE A 162 0.28 -14.71 34.68
CA ILE A 162 1.72 -14.82 35.00
C ILE A 162 2.05 -14.31 36.41
N SER A 163 1.03 -14.11 37.26
CA SER A 163 1.20 -13.53 38.59
C SER A 163 1.93 -14.46 39.57
N ASN A 164 1.72 -15.77 39.46
CA ASN A 164 2.38 -16.78 40.30
C ASN A 164 3.75 -17.20 39.75
N GLU A 165 4.61 -16.21 39.52
CA GLU A 165 5.86 -16.33 38.78
C GLU A 165 6.79 -17.43 39.31
N LYS A 166 7.05 -17.47 40.62
CA LYS A 166 7.94 -18.48 41.24
C LYS A 166 7.47 -19.92 41.00
N LEU A 167 6.16 -20.17 41.05
CA LEU A 167 5.60 -21.49 40.78
C LEU A 167 5.75 -21.84 39.30
N LEU A 168 5.35 -20.92 38.41
CA LEU A 168 5.37 -21.13 36.96
C LEU A 168 6.78 -21.35 36.41
N GLN A 169 7.79 -20.69 36.99
CA GLN A 169 9.21 -20.87 36.68
C GLN A 169 9.74 -22.26 37.04
N GLN A 170 9.11 -22.98 37.97
CA GLN A 170 9.53 -24.34 38.35
C GLN A 170 8.87 -25.44 37.51
N ILE A 171 7.79 -25.11 36.78
CA ILE A 171 6.98 -26.08 36.06
C ILE A 171 7.52 -26.30 34.65
N LYS A 172 8.06 -27.49 34.41
CA LYS A 172 8.34 -28.01 33.07
C LYS A 172 7.07 -28.59 32.43
N PHE A 173 7.11 -28.79 31.12
CA PHE A 173 5.90 -29.08 30.35
C PHE A 173 5.50 -30.54 30.25
N ASP A 174 6.18 -31.47 30.90
CA ASP A 174 5.91 -32.90 30.72
C ASP A 174 4.45 -33.27 31.00
N ARG A 175 3.82 -32.62 31.99
CA ARG A 175 2.41 -32.81 32.35
C ARG A 175 1.42 -32.10 31.40
N TYR A 176 1.88 -31.13 30.62
CA TYR A 176 1.05 -30.32 29.71
C TYR A 176 1.30 -30.60 28.23
N LYS A 177 2.11 -31.61 27.89
CA LYS A 177 2.31 -32.08 26.50
C LYS A 177 0.99 -32.24 25.69
N PRO A 178 -0.13 -32.76 26.25
CA PRO A 178 -1.36 -32.92 25.49
C PRO A 178 -1.97 -31.63 24.91
N ILE A 179 -1.65 -30.47 25.49
CA ILE A 179 -2.18 -29.15 25.09
C ILE A 179 -1.14 -28.25 24.44
N ILE A 180 0.06 -28.78 24.16
CA ILE A 180 1.15 -28.02 23.56
C ILE A 180 1.49 -28.62 22.21
N ILE A 181 1.47 -27.77 21.18
CA ILE A 181 2.03 -28.11 19.87
C ILE A 181 3.54 -27.95 19.96
N ALA A 182 4.28 -29.05 19.87
CA ALA A 182 5.74 -29.03 19.98
C ALA A 182 6.36 -28.40 18.73
N GLY A 183 7.15 -27.33 18.94
CA GLY A 183 8.03 -26.77 17.93
C GLY A 183 9.43 -27.42 17.95
N ASN A 184 10.35 -26.85 17.16
CA ASN A 184 11.74 -27.30 17.05
C ASN A 184 12.73 -26.60 18.01
N GLN A 185 12.29 -25.62 18.80
CA GLN A 185 13.15 -24.82 19.69
C GLN A 185 12.66 -24.79 21.15
N ARG A 186 12.30 -25.96 21.71
CA ARG A 186 11.72 -26.07 23.06
C ARG A 186 12.59 -25.47 24.17
N GLN A 187 13.91 -25.51 24.01
CA GLN A 187 14.87 -24.99 24.97
C GLN A 187 14.82 -23.46 25.14
N LEU A 188 14.25 -22.71 24.18
CA LEU A 188 14.10 -21.26 24.29
C LEU A 188 12.95 -20.86 25.23
N ARG A 189 12.03 -21.77 25.51
CA ARG A 189 10.90 -21.58 26.43
C ARG A 189 10.88 -22.77 27.39
N PRO A 190 11.79 -22.85 28.38
CA PRO A 190 11.97 -24.04 29.21
C PRO A 190 10.85 -24.28 30.24
N THR A 191 10.09 -23.26 30.61
CA THR A 191 9.10 -23.31 31.71
C THR A 191 7.72 -22.81 31.31
N LEU A 192 6.70 -23.14 32.11
CA LEU A 192 5.35 -22.64 31.90
C LEU A 192 5.27 -21.11 32.00
N PHE A 193 6.12 -20.48 32.82
CA PHE A 193 6.24 -19.02 32.87
C PHE A 193 6.63 -18.46 31.49
N ASP A 194 7.64 -19.04 30.83
CA ASP A 194 8.11 -18.57 29.53
C ASP A 194 7.01 -18.65 28.47
N LEU A 195 6.24 -19.74 28.45
CA LEU A 195 5.14 -19.91 27.52
C LEU A 195 4.05 -18.85 27.72
N LEU A 196 3.61 -18.63 28.97
CA LEU A 196 2.53 -17.69 29.28
C LEU A 196 2.97 -16.24 29.12
N ALA A 197 4.21 -15.92 29.50
CA ALA A 197 4.79 -14.59 29.32
C ALA A 197 4.93 -14.24 27.84
N HIS A 198 5.38 -15.16 26.98
CA HIS A 198 5.46 -14.88 25.55
C HIS A 198 4.10 -14.74 24.87
N ARG A 199 3.08 -15.48 25.34
CA ARG A 199 1.69 -15.24 24.91
C ARG A 199 1.20 -13.85 25.31
N ALA A 200 1.56 -13.38 26.51
CA ALA A 200 1.25 -12.03 26.94
C ALA A 200 2.03 -10.97 26.13
N LEU A 201 3.31 -11.21 25.81
CA LEU A 201 4.12 -10.33 24.97
C LEU A 201 3.49 -10.14 23.57
N GLN A 202 2.99 -11.21 22.94
CA GLN A 202 2.29 -11.12 21.65
C GLN A 202 1.14 -10.10 21.63
N TYR A 203 0.49 -9.87 22.78
CA TYR A 203 -0.53 -8.83 22.93
C TYR A 203 0.07 -7.47 23.27
N PHE A 204 1.03 -7.42 24.21
CA PHE A 204 1.61 -6.15 24.68
C PHE A 204 2.55 -5.47 23.67
N GLN A 205 3.02 -6.19 22.66
CA GLN A 205 3.85 -5.66 21.58
C GLN A 205 3.03 -5.07 20.42
N ASN A 206 1.71 -5.03 20.51
CA ASN A 206 0.84 -4.56 19.42
C ASN A 206 0.47 -3.07 19.57
N ASP A 207 0.28 -2.40 18.43
CA ASP A 207 0.05 -0.94 18.28
C ASP A 207 -1.46 -0.60 18.25
N GLU A 208 -2.31 -1.55 18.65
CA GLU A 208 -3.76 -1.45 18.49
C GLU A 208 -4.38 -0.25 19.23
N ARG A 209 -3.69 0.29 20.25
CA ARG A 209 -4.15 1.48 21.00
C ARG A 209 -3.63 2.80 20.44
N ASP A 210 -2.77 2.79 19.42
CA ASP A 210 -2.04 3.97 18.95
C ASP A 210 -2.93 4.96 18.14
N ILE A 211 -4.20 4.62 17.90
CA ILE A 211 -5.14 5.39 17.05
C ILE A 211 -5.84 6.53 17.82
N ASP A 212 -6.03 6.40 19.13
CA ASP A 212 -6.74 7.37 19.99
C ASP A 212 -5.92 7.68 21.26
N GLU A 213 -4.63 7.96 21.11
CA GLU A 213 -3.74 8.18 22.25
C GLU A 213 -3.94 9.55 22.94
N PRO A 214 -3.94 9.60 24.29
CA PRO A 214 -3.84 10.86 25.00
C PRO A 214 -2.45 11.47 24.84
N THR A 215 -2.34 12.79 25.03
CA THR A 215 -1.07 13.55 24.90
C THR A 215 0.06 13.07 25.83
N TYR A 216 -0.23 12.23 26.83
CA TYR A 216 0.73 11.66 27.79
C TYR A 216 0.99 10.15 27.59
N ALA A 217 0.66 9.59 26.42
CA ALA A 217 0.93 8.20 26.11
C ALA A 217 2.43 7.87 26.26
N PHE A 218 2.71 6.65 26.70
CA PHE A 218 4.07 6.20 26.96
C PHE A 218 4.78 5.90 25.64
N GLN A 219 5.88 6.61 25.38
CA GLN A 219 6.71 6.41 24.20
C GLN A 219 8.01 5.70 24.55
N LEU A 220 8.56 4.99 23.56
CA LEU A 220 9.86 4.34 23.64
C LEU A 220 10.95 5.31 23.15
N ASP A 221 11.21 6.35 23.92
CA ASP A 221 12.08 7.50 23.56
C ASP A 221 13.43 7.53 24.31
N GLN A 222 13.65 6.61 25.25
CA GLN A 222 14.86 6.56 26.07
C GLN A 222 15.90 5.62 25.47
N ALA A 223 17.13 6.08 25.24
CA ALA A 223 18.23 5.23 24.75
C ALA A 223 18.49 4.00 25.65
N SER A 224 18.21 4.08 26.95
CA SER A 224 18.42 2.97 27.90
C SER A 224 17.56 1.74 27.62
N ILE A 225 16.53 1.84 26.78
CA ILE A 225 15.76 0.66 26.34
C ILE A 225 16.58 -0.29 25.47
N PHE A 226 17.72 0.17 24.94
CA PHE A 226 18.71 -0.60 24.19
C PHE A 226 19.88 -1.09 25.06
N ASP A 227 19.93 -0.75 26.34
CA ASP A 227 21.04 -1.15 27.22
C ASP A 227 21.24 -2.69 27.24
N PRO A 228 22.47 -3.16 27.53
CA PRO A 228 22.74 -4.57 27.78
C PRO A 228 21.79 -5.16 28.84
N ALA A 229 21.51 -6.47 28.73
CA ALA A 229 20.53 -7.17 29.58
C ALA A 229 20.66 -6.87 31.09
N ALA A 230 21.90 -6.85 31.61
CA ALA A 230 22.17 -6.60 33.03
C ALA A 230 21.77 -5.18 33.49
N ASP A 231 21.97 -4.18 32.63
CA ASP A 231 21.60 -2.79 32.91
C ASP A 231 20.11 -2.57 32.65
N PHE A 232 19.56 -3.16 31.58
CA PHE A 232 18.15 -3.06 31.23
C PHE A 232 17.22 -3.49 32.37
N ILE A 233 17.55 -4.56 33.12
CA ILE A 233 16.71 -5.07 34.21
C ILE A 233 16.64 -4.17 35.45
N ILE A 234 17.56 -3.20 35.61
CA ILE A 234 17.58 -2.26 36.74
C ILE A 234 16.99 -0.90 36.38
N ARG A 235 16.84 -0.57 35.08
CA ARG A 235 16.18 0.65 34.60
C ARG A 235 14.70 0.68 35.00
N LYS A 236 14.16 1.87 35.19
CA LYS A 236 12.73 2.09 35.48
C LYS A 236 12.08 2.90 34.36
N TYR A 237 10.93 2.43 33.90
CA TYR A 237 10.14 3.07 32.85
C TYR A 237 8.76 3.47 33.42
N PRO A 238 8.67 4.60 34.14
CA PRO A 238 7.41 5.06 34.71
C PRO A 238 6.46 5.56 33.61
N THR A 239 5.16 5.32 33.79
CA THR A 239 4.11 5.82 32.90
C THR A 239 2.94 6.35 33.72
N ARG A 240 2.26 7.37 33.21
CA ARG A 240 0.95 7.82 33.71
C ARG A 240 -0.21 7.05 33.07
N ASP A 241 0.03 6.42 31.92
CA ASP A 241 -0.94 5.54 31.26
C ASP A 241 -0.84 4.11 31.79
N SER A 242 -1.74 3.74 32.69
CA SER A 242 -1.84 2.39 33.27
C SER A 242 -2.21 1.30 32.25
N LEU A 243 -2.70 1.69 31.07
CA LEU A 243 -3.09 0.80 29.98
C LEU A 243 -2.02 0.69 28.88
N SER A 244 -0.87 1.37 29.01
CA SER A 244 0.20 1.32 28.01
C SER A 244 0.66 -0.12 27.77
N LEU A 245 0.55 -0.57 26.52
CA LEU A 245 0.96 -1.91 26.11
C LEU A 245 2.50 -2.00 26.08
N TYR A 246 3.17 -1.01 25.50
CA TYR A 246 4.65 -0.98 25.44
C TYR A 246 5.31 -0.98 26.82
N GLN A 247 4.75 -0.25 27.79
CA GLN A 247 5.30 -0.27 29.15
C GLN A 247 5.16 -1.66 29.79
N LYS A 248 4.02 -2.33 29.60
CA LYS A 248 3.81 -3.71 30.07
C LYS A 248 4.73 -4.70 29.35
N ALA A 249 4.98 -4.51 28.05
CA ALA A 249 5.95 -5.29 27.29
C ALA A 249 7.36 -5.15 27.86
N LEU A 250 7.85 -3.91 28.07
CA LEU A 250 9.18 -3.67 28.67
C LEU A 250 9.29 -4.31 30.06
N SER A 251 8.28 -4.13 30.92
CA SER A 251 8.26 -4.73 32.25
C SER A 251 8.30 -6.26 32.20
N LEU A 252 7.61 -6.87 31.24
CA LEU A 252 7.60 -8.31 31.05
C LEU A 252 8.93 -8.84 30.49
N TYR A 253 9.57 -8.11 29.56
CA TYR A 253 10.94 -8.39 29.13
C TYR A 253 11.92 -8.32 30.31
N GLN A 254 11.82 -7.32 31.18
CA GLN A 254 12.68 -7.23 32.37
C GLN A 254 12.51 -8.44 33.30
N ARG A 255 11.28 -8.96 33.45
CA ARG A 255 11.01 -10.16 34.26
C ARG A 255 11.60 -11.42 33.63
N LEU A 256 11.41 -11.63 32.33
CA LEU A 256 11.97 -12.77 31.60
C LEU A 256 13.51 -12.74 31.57
N ILE A 257 14.11 -11.58 31.27
CA ILE A 257 15.56 -11.42 31.27
C ILE A 257 16.13 -11.67 32.67
N ARG A 258 15.49 -11.13 33.72
CA ARG A 258 15.93 -11.36 35.11
C ARG A 258 15.86 -12.84 35.49
N PHE A 259 14.84 -13.56 35.01
CA PHE A 259 14.70 -14.99 35.25
C PHE A 259 15.86 -15.79 34.62
N HIS A 260 16.22 -15.49 33.36
CA HIS A 260 17.25 -16.24 32.63
C HIS A 260 18.68 -15.70 32.76
N LEU A 261 18.90 -14.56 33.44
CA LEU A 261 20.20 -13.89 33.49
C LEU A 261 21.34 -14.78 33.99
N ASN A 262 21.02 -15.69 34.92
CA ASN A 262 21.99 -16.58 35.57
C ASN A 262 21.81 -18.05 35.14
N ASP A 263 21.11 -18.32 34.04
CA ASP A 263 20.94 -19.67 33.54
C ASP A 263 22.29 -20.24 33.08
N ALA A 264 22.55 -21.51 33.40
CA ALA A 264 23.76 -22.20 32.95
C ALA A 264 23.85 -22.31 31.41
N ASN A 265 22.71 -22.32 30.72
CA ASN A 265 22.63 -22.22 29.27
C ASN A 265 21.91 -20.90 28.91
N PRO A 266 22.57 -19.95 28.24
CA PRO A 266 22.01 -18.64 27.94
C PRO A 266 21.05 -18.64 26.74
N ASP A 267 20.71 -19.79 26.15
CA ASP A 267 19.82 -19.89 24.97
C ASP A 267 18.51 -19.08 25.13
N ALA A 268 17.80 -19.22 26.26
CA ALA A 268 16.56 -18.50 26.52
C ALA A 268 16.79 -17.00 26.79
N LEU A 269 17.86 -16.64 27.50
CA LEU A 269 18.26 -15.26 27.74
C LEU A 269 18.52 -14.51 26.43
N ILE A 270 19.36 -15.09 25.56
CA ILE A 270 19.73 -14.50 24.27
C ILE A 270 18.48 -14.29 23.41
N ASP A 271 17.61 -15.29 23.32
CA ASP A 271 16.39 -15.18 22.50
C ASP A 271 15.42 -14.09 23.02
N VAL A 272 15.16 -14.04 24.33
CA VAL A 272 14.31 -13.01 24.92
C VAL A 272 14.91 -11.63 24.71
N ASP A 273 16.23 -11.48 24.86
CA ASP A 273 16.90 -10.19 24.72
C ASP A 273 16.91 -9.71 23.26
N LEU A 274 17.11 -10.62 22.30
CA LEU A 274 16.97 -10.30 20.87
C LEU A 274 15.53 -9.90 20.51
N ASN A 275 14.52 -10.60 21.06
CA ASN A 275 13.12 -10.24 20.86
C ASN A 275 12.80 -8.86 21.44
N ARG A 276 13.34 -8.52 22.62
CA ARG A 276 13.26 -7.17 23.20
C ARG A 276 13.86 -6.15 22.24
N LEU A 277 15.08 -6.38 21.77
CA LEU A 277 15.80 -5.44 20.90
C LEU A 277 15.07 -5.21 19.57
N GLN A 278 14.49 -6.25 18.98
CA GLN A 278 13.67 -6.12 17.77
C GLN A 278 12.40 -5.31 18.04
N PHE A 279 11.71 -5.59 19.15
CA PHE A 279 10.54 -4.83 19.57
C PHE A 279 10.88 -3.34 19.77
N VAL A 280 11.91 -3.02 20.55
CA VAL A 280 12.27 -1.60 20.74
C VAL A 280 12.77 -0.97 19.44
N ARG A 281 13.43 -1.70 18.54
CA ARG A 281 13.79 -1.16 17.21
C ARG A 281 12.55 -0.84 16.36
N GLU A 282 11.49 -1.65 16.44
CA GLU A 282 10.28 -1.42 15.65
C GLU A 282 9.49 -0.21 16.15
N HIS A 283 9.38 -0.04 17.47
CA HIS A 283 8.47 0.93 18.09
C HIS A 283 9.17 2.15 18.76
N ALA A 284 10.51 2.19 18.81
CA ALA A 284 11.23 3.32 19.40
C ALA A 284 11.12 4.60 18.56
N VAL A 285 11.03 5.72 19.29
CA VAL A 285 10.79 7.06 18.79
C VAL A 285 12.04 7.91 19.00
N MET A 286 13.10 7.64 18.23
CA MET A 286 14.39 8.35 18.34
C MET A 286 15.17 8.32 17.01
N GLU A 287 16.00 9.34 16.78
CA GLU A 287 16.78 9.48 15.54
C GLU A 287 17.89 8.43 15.44
N ASN A 288 18.57 8.10 16.55
CA ASN A 288 19.72 7.18 16.59
C ASN A 288 19.34 5.71 16.86
N ARG A 289 18.09 5.34 16.56
CA ARG A 289 17.52 4.03 16.90
C ARG A 289 18.23 2.86 16.21
N GLU A 290 18.54 3.01 14.93
CA GLU A 290 19.18 1.94 14.14
C GLU A 290 20.62 1.73 14.58
N GLU A 291 21.34 2.80 14.97
CA GLU A 291 22.69 2.74 15.52
C GLU A 291 22.70 2.04 16.89
N LEU A 292 21.79 2.43 17.79
CA LEU A 292 21.66 1.80 19.11
C LEU A 292 21.27 0.32 18.99
N TYR A 293 20.34 -0.01 18.08
CA TYR A 293 19.98 -1.39 17.81
C TYR A 293 21.19 -2.20 17.33
N LEU A 294 21.93 -1.71 16.32
CA LEU A 294 23.13 -2.38 15.81
C LEU A 294 24.17 -2.59 16.91
N MET A 295 24.46 -1.57 17.72
CA MET A 295 25.38 -1.67 18.85
C MET A 295 24.95 -2.78 19.83
N SER A 296 23.66 -2.86 20.13
CA SER A 296 23.09 -3.80 21.10
C SER A 296 23.12 -5.25 20.61
N ILE A 297 22.70 -5.50 19.35
CA ILE A 297 22.76 -6.86 18.80
C ILE A 297 24.21 -7.31 18.55
N ASN A 298 25.11 -6.38 18.21
CA ASN A 298 26.53 -6.69 18.06
C ASN A 298 27.16 -7.03 19.42
N HIS A 299 26.77 -6.32 20.48
CA HIS A 299 27.20 -6.63 21.84
C HIS A 299 26.80 -8.06 22.25
N ILE A 300 25.54 -8.48 22.02
CA ILE A 300 25.11 -9.86 22.28
C ILE A 300 25.92 -10.86 21.44
N ALA A 301 26.10 -10.56 20.15
CA ALA A 301 26.82 -11.43 19.23
C ALA A 301 28.30 -11.63 19.64
N GLU A 302 28.97 -10.59 20.12
CA GLU A 302 30.34 -10.64 20.61
C GLU A 302 30.45 -11.29 21.99
N GLN A 303 29.55 -10.94 22.93
CA GLN A 303 29.55 -11.46 24.30
C GLN A 303 29.45 -12.99 24.34
N TYR A 304 28.57 -13.57 23.52
CA TYR A 304 28.35 -15.02 23.49
C TYR A 304 29.11 -15.74 22.37
N GLY A 305 29.81 -15.00 21.51
CA GLY A 305 30.74 -15.52 20.49
C GLY A 305 30.13 -16.61 19.60
N ASN A 306 30.72 -17.81 19.66
CA ASN A 306 30.31 -18.98 18.86
C ASN A 306 29.18 -19.82 19.52
N HIS A 307 28.51 -19.31 20.55
CA HIS A 307 27.37 -20.01 21.14
C HIS A 307 26.24 -20.17 20.12
N ARG A 308 25.56 -21.32 20.11
CA ARG A 308 24.54 -21.67 19.10
C ARG A 308 23.40 -20.65 19.01
N ALA A 309 22.93 -20.13 20.14
CA ALA A 309 21.90 -19.08 20.15
C ALA A 309 22.42 -17.71 19.68
N ALA A 310 23.72 -17.42 19.84
CA ALA A 310 24.33 -16.17 19.40
C ALA A 310 24.44 -16.06 17.87
N THR A 311 24.36 -17.18 17.15
CA THR A 311 24.30 -17.20 15.67
C THR A 311 23.13 -16.38 15.13
N GLN A 312 22.00 -16.32 15.85
CA GLN A 312 20.87 -15.46 15.47
C GLN A 312 21.21 -13.97 15.63
N ALA A 313 21.94 -13.57 16.67
CA ALA A 313 22.40 -12.19 16.85
C ALA A 313 23.32 -11.77 15.69
N TRP A 314 24.30 -12.61 15.33
CA TRP A 314 25.16 -12.36 14.17
C TRP A 314 24.38 -12.30 12.85
N PHE A 315 23.36 -13.14 12.68
CA PHE A 315 22.49 -13.06 11.50
C PHE A 315 21.76 -11.70 11.46
N LEU A 316 21.25 -11.20 12.58
CA LEU A 316 20.59 -9.89 12.65
C LEU A 316 21.56 -8.74 12.33
N VAL A 317 22.84 -8.84 12.72
CA VAL A 317 23.89 -7.88 12.32
C VAL A 317 24.07 -7.90 10.80
N ALA A 318 24.14 -9.09 10.19
CA ALA A 318 24.25 -9.23 8.74
C ALA A 318 23.00 -8.71 8.01
N GLN A 319 21.81 -8.95 8.56
CA GLN A 319 20.54 -8.47 8.02
C GLN A 319 20.46 -6.93 8.10
N TRP A 320 20.92 -6.33 9.18
CA TRP A 320 20.98 -4.87 9.32
C TRP A 320 21.86 -4.27 8.21
N HIS A 321 23.07 -4.80 8.01
CA HIS A 321 23.97 -4.36 6.93
C HIS A 321 23.36 -4.54 5.54
N PHE A 322 22.66 -5.66 5.30
CA PHE A 322 21.95 -5.91 4.05
C PHE A 322 20.83 -4.87 3.82
N SER A 323 20.04 -4.57 4.85
CA SER A 323 18.94 -3.59 4.73
C SER A 323 19.47 -2.18 4.49
N LYS A 324 20.50 -1.76 5.25
CA LYS A 324 21.09 -0.42 5.12
C LYS A 324 21.79 -0.21 3.78
N ALA A 325 22.37 -1.27 3.20
CA ALA A 325 22.98 -1.21 1.88
C ALA A 325 21.99 -0.81 0.77
N SER A 326 20.68 -1.01 0.97
CA SER A 326 19.68 -0.58 -0.02
C SER A 326 19.45 0.93 -0.03
N GLU A 327 19.80 1.62 1.06
CA GLU A 327 19.64 3.08 1.24
C GLU A 327 20.95 3.85 0.96
N ASP A 328 22.09 3.20 1.15
CA ASP A 328 23.42 3.81 0.99
C ASP A 328 23.92 3.72 -0.46
N THR A 329 24.48 4.81 -0.97
CA THR A 329 25.12 4.87 -2.29
C THR A 329 26.50 4.19 -2.34
N SER A 330 27.11 3.90 -1.18
CA SER A 330 28.38 3.17 -1.10
C SER A 330 28.25 1.66 -1.28
N TYR A 331 27.07 1.12 -0.92
CA TYR A 331 26.74 -0.31 -0.98
C TYR A 331 27.69 -1.26 -0.24
N ALA A 332 28.59 -0.73 0.60
CA ALA A 332 29.55 -1.52 1.38
C ALA A 332 28.86 -2.53 2.32
N GLY A 333 27.61 -2.27 2.69
CA GLY A 333 26.81 -3.15 3.54
C GLY A 333 26.52 -4.53 2.94
N PHE A 334 26.42 -4.69 1.61
CA PHE A 334 26.20 -6.01 1.01
C PHE A 334 27.43 -6.92 1.15
N VAL A 335 28.63 -6.37 0.92
CA VAL A 335 29.90 -7.09 1.10
C VAL A 335 30.07 -7.50 2.55
N LYS A 336 29.88 -6.55 3.49
CA LYS A 336 29.98 -6.84 4.93
C LYS A 336 28.94 -7.85 5.41
N SER A 337 27.70 -7.76 4.89
CA SER A 337 26.66 -8.75 5.16
C SER A 337 27.11 -10.15 4.73
N LYS A 338 27.62 -10.28 3.49
CA LYS A 338 28.12 -11.56 2.99
C LYS A 338 29.24 -12.15 3.84
N GLU A 339 30.23 -11.34 4.22
CA GLU A 339 31.36 -11.79 5.06
C GLU A 339 30.86 -12.43 6.36
N ILE A 340 29.88 -11.79 7.02
CA ILE A 340 29.27 -12.34 8.23
C ILE A 340 28.51 -13.63 7.90
N LEU A 341 27.68 -13.64 6.86
CA LEU A 341 26.87 -14.80 6.48
C LEU A 341 27.73 -16.03 6.11
N ASP A 342 28.81 -15.86 5.37
CA ASP A 342 29.76 -16.94 5.03
C ASP A 342 30.33 -17.57 6.30
N ARG A 343 30.75 -16.72 7.26
CA ARG A 343 31.25 -17.19 8.56
C ARG A 343 30.19 -18.01 9.29
N LEU A 344 28.92 -17.56 9.33
CA LEU A 344 27.84 -18.29 10.01
C LEU A 344 27.48 -19.61 9.32
N VAL A 345 27.43 -19.65 8.00
CA VAL A 345 27.09 -20.87 7.25
C VAL A 345 28.17 -21.95 7.40
N SER A 346 29.44 -21.53 7.58
CA SER A 346 30.59 -22.42 7.81
C SER A 346 30.57 -23.15 9.16
N GLN A 347 29.81 -22.64 10.14
CA GLN A 347 29.63 -23.30 11.44
C GLN A 347 28.89 -24.65 11.26
N LYS A 348 29.20 -25.64 12.11
CA LYS A 348 28.62 -27.01 11.98
C LYS A 348 27.32 -27.22 12.78
N ASP A 349 26.84 -26.21 13.48
CA ASP A 349 25.67 -26.28 14.35
C ASP A 349 24.34 -26.26 13.59
N SER A 350 23.27 -26.73 14.23
CA SER A 350 21.89 -26.58 13.74
C SER A 350 21.20 -25.49 14.57
N SER A 351 21.22 -24.27 14.05
CA SER A 351 20.58 -23.09 14.65
C SER A 351 19.65 -22.40 13.64
N GLU A 352 18.67 -21.67 14.19
CA GLU A 352 17.80 -20.80 13.41
C GLU A 352 18.61 -19.73 12.67
N GLY A 353 19.54 -19.07 13.37
CA GLY A 353 20.45 -18.08 12.78
C GLY A 353 21.23 -18.61 11.59
N ARG A 354 21.73 -19.85 11.64
CA ARG A 354 22.42 -20.47 10.49
C ARG A 354 21.47 -20.74 9.32
N SER A 355 20.25 -21.19 9.60
CA SER A 355 19.24 -21.46 8.57
C SER A 355 18.82 -20.16 7.86
N ASN A 356 18.60 -19.10 8.64
CA ASN A 356 18.34 -17.75 8.14
C ASN A 356 19.52 -17.19 7.36
N ALA A 357 20.76 -17.39 7.86
CA ALA A 357 21.97 -16.96 7.18
C ALA A 357 22.15 -17.66 5.82
N ARG A 358 21.87 -18.96 5.74
CA ARG A 358 21.93 -19.72 4.48
C ARG A 358 20.92 -19.18 3.46
N LEU A 359 19.71 -18.86 3.89
CA LEU A 359 18.68 -18.30 3.01
C LEU A 359 19.08 -16.91 2.48
N LEU A 360 19.53 -16.02 3.36
CA LEU A 360 19.96 -14.67 2.95
C LEU A 360 21.23 -14.70 2.10
N LEU A 361 22.17 -15.60 2.40
CA LEU A 361 23.37 -15.79 1.59
C LEU A 361 23.01 -16.28 0.18
N HIS A 362 22.06 -17.23 0.06
CA HIS A 362 21.56 -17.67 -1.24
C HIS A 362 20.95 -16.50 -2.00
N GLN A 363 20.05 -15.71 -1.39
CA GLN A 363 19.45 -14.52 -2.02
C GLN A 363 20.50 -13.49 -2.46
N LEU A 364 21.55 -13.30 -1.67
CA LEU A 364 22.61 -12.34 -1.96
C LEU A 364 23.52 -12.82 -3.10
N THR A 365 23.78 -14.14 -3.18
CA THR A 365 24.77 -14.73 -4.10
C THR A 365 24.15 -15.38 -5.35
N GLU A 366 22.82 -15.53 -5.40
CA GLU A 366 22.10 -16.12 -6.53
C GLU A 366 22.41 -15.36 -7.84
N PRO A 367 22.98 -16.05 -8.85
CA PRO A 367 23.20 -15.47 -10.16
C PRO A 367 21.88 -15.29 -10.90
N SER A 368 21.66 -14.10 -11.47
CA SER A 368 20.48 -13.82 -12.27
C SER A 368 20.83 -12.97 -13.48
N ALA A 369 20.08 -13.17 -14.57
CA ALA A 369 20.09 -12.26 -15.71
C ALA A 369 18.71 -12.24 -16.37
N ARG A 370 18.27 -11.04 -16.74
CA ARG A 370 17.06 -10.81 -17.54
C ARG A 370 17.40 -9.85 -18.66
N ILE A 371 16.68 -10.00 -19.77
CA ILE A 371 16.84 -9.13 -20.93
C ILE A 371 15.56 -8.37 -21.26
N ILE A 372 15.74 -7.19 -21.83
CA ILE A 372 14.68 -6.39 -22.43
C ILE A 372 15.21 -5.85 -23.76
N GLY A 373 14.51 -6.18 -24.85
CA GLY A 373 14.74 -5.63 -26.18
C GLY A 373 13.47 -4.99 -26.75
N GLU A 374 13.61 -4.32 -27.89
CA GLU A 374 12.48 -3.75 -28.60
C GLU A 374 11.58 -4.85 -29.19
N LYS A 375 10.26 -4.64 -29.17
CA LYS A 375 9.30 -5.61 -29.76
C LYS A 375 9.53 -5.81 -31.27
N VAL A 376 9.98 -4.76 -31.95
CA VAL A 376 10.26 -4.77 -33.40
C VAL A 376 11.57 -4.06 -33.66
N ASN A 377 12.53 -4.76 -34.25
CA ASN A 377 13.84 -4.23 -34.65
C ASN A 377 13.91 -4.06 -36.18
N VAL A 378 14.83 -3.23 -36.66
CA VAL A 378 14.99 -2.91 -38.09
C VAL A 378 15.84 -4.00 -38.78
N PRO A 379 15.38 -4.55 -39.92
CA PRO A 379 16.17 -5.51 -40.71
C PRO A 379 17.52 -4.94 -41.16
N GLY A 380 18.57 -5.77 -41.16
CA GLY A 380 19.88 -5.39 -41.68
C GLY A 380 20.67 -4.40 -40.80
N ARG A 381 20.18 -4.06 -39.60
CA ARG A 381 20.88 -3.20 -38.65
C ARG A 381 21.11 -3.87 -37.29
N PRO A 382 22.19 -3.52 -36.57
CA PRO A 382 22.35 -3.93 -35.19
C PRO A 382 21.26 -3.29 -34.32
N PHE A 383 20.94 -3.92 -33.20
CA PHE A 383 19.97 -3.42 -32.24
C PHE A 383 20.43 -3.64 -30.79
N ARG A 384 19.85 -2.87 -29.87
CA ARG A 384 20.21 -2.86 -28.46
C ARG A 384 19.38 -3.88 -27.68
N VAL A 385 20.02 -4.47 -26.67
CA VAL A 385 19.36 -5.29 -25.66
C VAL A 385 19.84 -4.82 -24.30
N LEU A 386 18.91 -4.45 -23.42
CA LEU A 386 19.22 -4.20 -22.02
C LEU A 386 19.35 -5.54 -21.30
N VAL A 387 20.48 -5.75 -20.63
CA VAL A 387 20.71 -6.87 -19.72
C VAL A 387 20.68 -6.31 -18.30
N THR A 388 19.80 -6.82 -17.46
CA THR A 388 19.90 -6.64 -16.01
C THR A 388 20.43 -7.93 -15.39
N TYR A 389 21.51 -7.85 -14.63
CA TYR A 389 22.22 -9.03 -14.16
C TYR A 389 22.84 -8.85 -12.78
N LYS A 390 23.13 -9.97 -12.13
CA LYS A 390 23.74 -10.06 -10.80
C LYS A 390 24.58 -11.33 -10.69
N ASN A 391 25.75 -11.23 -10.06
CA ASN A 391 26.65 -12.33 -9.72
C ASN A 391 27.03 -13.27 -10.90
N THR A 392 27.13 -12.74 -12.12
CA THR A 392 27.53 -13.49 -13.31
C THR A 392 28.56 -12.72 -14.15
N LYS A 393 29.46 -13.46 -14.81
CA LYS A 393 30.51 -12.93 -15.69
C LYS A 393 30.17 -13.02 -17.17
N SER A 394 29.23 -13.88 -17.54
CA SER A 394 28.92 -14.15 -18.94
C SER A 394 27.43 -14.35 -19.13
N LEU A 395 26.93 -13.91 -20.27
CA LEU A 395 25.58 -14.19 -20.75
C LEU A 395 25.67 -14.88 -22.11
N PHE A 396 25.01 -16.03 -22.22
CA PHE A 396 24.90 -16.76 -23.49
C PHE A 396 23.52 -16.48 -24.09
N VAL A 397 23.50 -16.07 -25.36
CA VAL A 397 22.28 -15.71 -26.08
C VAL A 397 22.16 -16.58 -27.34
N ARG A 398 20.98 -17.15 -27.56
CA ARG A 398 20.61 -17.87 -28.78
C ARG A 398 19.40 -17.20 -29.41
N PHE A 399 19.46 -17.01 -30.72
CA PHE A 399 18.33 -16.57 -31.53
C PHE A 399 17.69 -17.79 -32.19
N ILE A 400 16.38 -17.93 -32.04
CA ILE A 400 15.60 -19.03 -32.61
C ILE A 400 14.52 -18.41 -33.50
N ALA A 401 14.46 -18.79 -34.77
CA ALA A 401 13.41 -18.35 -35.67
C ALA A 401 12.07 -19.01 -35.32
N ILE A 402 11.01 -18.22 -35.20
CA ILE A 402 9.66 -18.72 -34.89
C ILE A 402 9.00 -19.27 -36.15
N THR A 403 8.57 -20.52 -36.08
CA THR A 403 7.67 -21.12 -37.08
C THR A 403 6.22 -21.10 -36.57
N PRO A 404 5.22 -21.10 -37.46
CA PRO A 404 3.81 -21.19 -37.04
C PRO A 404 3.53 -22.39 -36.12
N ARG A 405 4.11 -23.55 -36.42
CA ARG A 405 4.00 -24.76 -35.58
C ARG A 405 4.57 -24.56 -34.18
N MET A 406 5.69 -23.84 -34.07
CA MET A 406 6.28 -23.49 -32.78
C MET A 406 5.37 -22.53 -32.00
N LYS A 407 4.82 -21.50 -32.66
CA LYS A 407 3.91 -20.54 -32.03
C LYS A 407 2.66 -21.24 -31.48
N ASP A 408 2.06 -22.15 -32.25
CA ASP A 408 0.93 -22.98 -31.80
C ASP A 408 1.29 -23.87 -30.60
N SER A 409 2.48 -24.49 -30.63
CA SER A 409 2.94 -25.36 -29.54
C SER A 409 3.17 -24.59 -28.23
N LEU A 410 3.78 -23.40 -28.32
CA LEU A 410 4.00 -22.52 -27.17
C LEU A 410 2.70 -21.92 -26.61
N MET A 411 1.69 -21.70 -27.46
CA MET A 411 0.38 -21.19 -27.04
C MET A 411 -0.51 -22.26 -26.40
N ARG A 412 -0.34 -23.54 -26.77
CA ARG A 412 -1.17 -24.65 -26.29
C ARG A 412 -0.68 -25.30 -25.00
N ASN A 413 0.60 -25.11 -24.66
CA ASN A 413 1.25 -25.80 -23.56
C ASN A 413 1.41 -24.87 -22.34
N ASN A 414 0.65 -25.14 -21.28
CA ASN A 414 0.72 -24.40 -20.02
C ASN A 414 1.75 -25.01 -19.04
N ASP A 415 2.39 -26.12 -19.40
CA ASP A 415 3.41 -26.77 -18.58
C ASP A 415 4.77 -26.07 -18.75
N TYR A 416 5.16 -25.32 -17.72
CA TYR A 416 6.39 -24.52 -17.69
C TYR A 416 7.64 -25.34 -18.05
N ASN A 417 7.77 -26.57 -17.54
CA ASN A 417 8.96 -27.39 -17.76
C ASN A 417 9.03 -27.89 -19.21
N LYS A 418 7.90 -28.27 -19.79
CA LYS A 418 7.85 -28.72 -21.20
C LYS A 418 8.17 -27.58 -22.17
N VAL A 419 7.75 -26.35 -21.87
CA VAL A 419 8.09 -25.18 -22.69
C VAL A 419 9.59 -24.96 -22.72
N TRP A 420 10.26 -25.00 -21.56
CA TRP A 420 11.72 -24.82 -21.51
C TRP A 420 12.48 -25.93 -22.23
N SER A 421 12.15 -27.19 -21.97
CA SER A 421 12.77 -28.33 -22.67
C SER A 421 12.58 -28.27 -24.19
N TYR A 422 11.43 -27.77 -24.65
CA TYR A 422 11.18 -27.57 -26.07
C TYR A 422 12.02 -26.43 -26.66
N LEU A 423 12.11 -25.29 -25.97
CA LEU A 423 12.85 -24.11 -26.43
C LEU A 423 14.37 -24.36 -26.49
N THR A 424 14.94 -25.00 -25.46
CA THR A 424 16.39 -25.26 -25.38
C THR A 424 16.85 -26.29 -26.42
N ALA A 425 15.94 -27.15 -26.89
CA ALA A 425 16.18 -28.12 -27.96
C ALA A 425 16.10 -27.52 -29.38
N GLN A 426 15.59 -26.29 -29.56
CA GLN A 426 15.48 -25.70 -30.89
C GLN A 426 16.84 -25.32 -31.47
N LYS A 427 16.98 -25.48 -32.80
CA LYS A 427 18.16 -25.04 -33.53
C LYS A 427 18.25 -23.51 -33.50
N SER A 428 19.39 -23.01 -33.02
CA SER A 428 19.68 -21.59 -33.06
C SER A 428 20.16 -21.17 -34.45
N ILE A 429 19.69 -20.01 -34.92
CA ILE A 429 20.14 -19.40 -36.18
C ILE A 429 21.38 -18.51 -35.99
N ARG A 430 21.59 -18.02 -34.77
CA ARG A 430 22.71 -17.16 -34.39
C ARG A 430 22.88 -17.23 -32.87
N SER A 431 24.12 -17.18 -32.42
CA SER A 431 24.43 -17.13 -30.99
C SER A 431 25.43 -16.03 -30.69
N LEU A 432 25.38 -15.50 -29.47
CA LEU A 432 26.26 -14.48 -28.95
C LEU A 432 26.67 -14.88 -27.54
N THR A 433 27.93 -14.63 -27.20
CA THR A 433 28.41 -14.67 -25.82
C THR A 433 28.83 -13.26 -25.43
N GLN A 434 28.19 -12.71 -24.40
CA GLN A 434 28.52 -11.39 -23.87
C GLN A 434 29.30 -11.55 -22.57
N GLN A 435 30.48 -10.95 -22.50
CA GLN A 435 31.18 -10.76 -21.23
C GLN A 435 30.54 -9.60 -20.47
N LEU A 436 30.23 -9.84 -19.20
CA LEU A 436 29.60 -8.86 -18.32
C LEU A 436 30.62 -8.35 -17.31
N PRO A 437 30.59 -7.05 -16.97
CA PRO A 437 31.43 -6.51 -15.90
C PRO A 437 31.28 -7.29 -14.58
N PRO A 438 32.33 -7.40 -13.77
CA PRO A 438 32.26 -8.09 -12.49
C PRO A 438 31.36 -7.33 -11.50
N THR A 439 30.53 -8.07 -10.77
CA THR A 439 29.56 -7.54 -9.79
C THR A 439 29.93 -8.02 -8.39
N ASN A 440 31.00 -7.44 -7.84
CA ASN A 440 31.54 -7.82 -6.53
C ASN A 440 30.78 -7.17 -5.34
N ASP A 441 29.84 -6.29 -5.65
CA ASP A 441 28.99 -5.58 -4.68
C ASP A 441 27.64 -6.30 -4.44
N TYR A 442 27.40 -7.44 -5.10
CA TYR A 442 26.20 -8.27 -4.97
C TYR A 442 24.89 -7.55 -5.37
N ARG A 443 24.99 -6.56 -6.25
CA ARG A 443 23.84 -5.78 -6.74
C ARG A 443 23.39 -6.19 -8.14
N GLU A 444 22.16 -5.78 -8.46
CA GLU A 444 21.71 -5.81 -9.85
C GLU A 444 22.32 -4.62 -10.60
N HIS A 445 23.00 -4.91 -11.70
CA HIS A 445 23.51 -3.93 -12.64
C HIS A 445 22.83 -4.07 -13.99
N ARG A 446 22.82 -2.97 -14.74
CA ARG A 446 22.24 -2.87 -16.07
C ARG A 446 23.32 -2.50 -17.06
N VAL A 447 23.34 -3.21 -18.18
CA VAL A 447 24.20 -2.91 -19.31
C VAL A 447 23.43 -3.05 -20.62
N GLU A 448 23.72 -2.17 -21.57
CA GLU A 448 23.23 -2.30 -22.94
C GLU A 448 24.25 -3.06 -23.78
N ILE A 449 23.81 -4.12 -24.44
CA ILE A 449 24.64 -4.98 -25.28
C ILE A 449 24.19 -4.85 -26.74
N LYS A 450 25.11 -5.12 -27.66
CA LYS A 450 24.84 -5.14 -29.10
C LYS A 450 24.35 -6.54 -29.51
N SER A 451 23.23 -6.59 -30.22
CA SER A 451 22.89 -7.71 -31.09
C SER A 451 23.16 -7.32 -32.54
N ASP A 452 23.73 -8.25 -33.30
CA ASP A 452 23.91 -8.06 -34.75
C ASP A 452 22.57 -8.14 -35.49
N SER A 453 22.59 -7.69 -36.75
CA SER A 453 21.41 -7.70 -37.62
C SER A 453 20.88 -9.10 -37.85
N LEU A 454 19.55 -9.20 -37.93
CA LEU A 454 18.82 -10.40 -38.31
C LEU A 454 18.00 -10.12 -39.59
N PRO A 455 17.71 -11.15 -40.39
CA PRO A 455 16.80 -11.01 -41.51
C PRO A 455 15.36 -10.79 -41.01
N ILE A 456 14.49 -10.34 -41.89
CA ILE A 456 13.05 -10.19 -41.63
C ILE A 456 12.48 -11.49 -41.05
N GLY A 457 11.71 -11.39 -39.98
CA GLY A 457 11.10 -12.56 -39.33
C GLY A 457 10.64 -12.33 -37.90
N GLU A 458 10.15 -13.40 -37.28
CA GLU A 458 9.78 -13.46 -35.86
C GLU A 458 10.77 -14.37 -35.14
N TYR A 459 11.28 -13.94 -33.98
CA TYR A 459 12.37 -14.59 -33.28
C TYR A 459 12.11 -14.70 -31.78
N ILE A 460 12.72 -15.72 -31.16
CA ILE A 460 12.94 -15.83 -29.72
C ILE A 460 14.41 -15.53 -29.45
N MET A 461 14.66 -14.58 -28.56
CA MET A 461 15.96 -14.38 -27.92
C MET A 461 15.96 -15.18 -26.63
N LEU A 462 16.68 -16.29 -26.61
CA LEU A 462 16.83 -17.18 -25.46
C LEU A 462 18.15 -16.86 -24.77
N THR A 463 18.14 -16.66 -23.45
CA THR A 463 19.33 -16.36 -22.65
C THR A 463 19.59 -17.40 -21.59
N SER A 464 20.85 -17.58 -21.25
CA SER A 464 21.31 -18.52 -20.24
C SER A 464 22.58 -18.02 -19.57
N LEU A 465 22.76 -18.35 -18.29
CA LEU A 465 24.02 -18.16 -17.58
C LEU A 465 25.03 -19.30 -17.83
N ASN A 466 24.53 -20.46 -18.29
CA ASN A 466 25.33 -21.61 -18.68
C ASN A 466 25.32 -21.81 -20.20
N SER A 467 26.47 -22.07 -20.82
CA SER A 467 26.60 -22.26 -22.28
C SER A 467 25.80 -23.45 -22.84
N GLY A 468 25.48 -24.44 -22.00
CA GLY A 468 24.67 -25.61 -22.33
C GLY A 468 23.15 -25.37 -22.34
N PHE A 469 22.66 -24.25 -21.80
CA PHE A 469 21.22 -23.96 -21.68
C PHE A 469 20.44 -25.06 -20.92
N SER A 470 21.04 -25.59 -19.85
CA SER A 470 20.37 -26.57 -18.97
C SER A 470 19.13 -25.96 -18.32
N THR A 471 18.10 -26.77 -18.07
CA THR A 471 16.91 -26.39 -17.30
C THR A 471 17.06 -26.63 -15.80
N THR A 472 18.16 -27.27 -15.38
CA THR A 472 18.51 -27.50 -13.97
C THR A 472 19.59 -26.53 -13.53
N GLU A 473 19.44 -25.93 -12.34
CA GLU A 473 20.43 -25.05 -11.70
C GLU A 473 20.97 -23.94 -12.61
N ASN A 474 20.09 -23.33 -13.39
CA ASN A 474 20.46 -22.34 -14.39
C ASN A 474 19.35 -21.30 -14.55
N SER A 475 19.76 -20.04 -14.70
CA SER A 475 18.82 -18.95 -14.99
C SER A 475 18.61 -18.86 -16.49
N LEU A 476 17.39 -19.17 -16.93
CA LEU A 476 16.95 -19.06 -18.31
C LEU A 476 15.90 -17.95 -18.44
N SER A 477 16.01 -17.14 -19.49
CA SER A 477 15.00 -16.15 -19.84
C SER A 477 14.79 -16.14 -21.35
N PHE A 478 13.61 -15.76 -21.83
CA PHE A 478 13.41 -15.54 -23.26
C PHE A 478 12.50 -14.36 -23.55
N GLN A 479 12.71 -13.73 -24.69
CA GLN A 479 11.84 -12.69 -25.21
C GLN A 479 11.49 -12.97 -26.67
N ARG A 480 10.22 -12.75 -27.03
CA ARG A 480 9.75 -12.76 -28.42
C ARG A 480 9.87 -11.35 -29.01
N PHE A 481 10.34 -11.27 -30.25
CA PHE A 481 10.44 -10.01 -30.98
C PHE A 481 10.35 -10.25 -32.49
N HIS A 482 10.11 -9.17 -33.23
CA HIS A 482 10.06 -9.16 -34.68
C HIS A 482 11.22 -8.36 -35.26
N VAL A 483 11.56 -8.67 -36.50
CA VAL A 483 12.46 -7.87 -37.34
C VAL A 483 11.68 -7.50 -38.58
N SER A 484 11.29 -6.23 -38.69
CA SER A 484 10.38 -5.75 -39.73
C SER A 484 10.52 -4.24 -39.97
N ASN A 485 10.45 -3.85 -41.23
CA ASN A 485 10.37 -2.45 -41.66
C ASN A 485 8.94 -1.91 -41.64
N ILE A 486 7.93 -2.73 -41.35
CA ILE A 486 6.53 -2.28 -41.26
C ILE A 486 6.32 -1.58 -39.91
N GLY A 487 5.72 -0.40 -39.95
CA GLY A 487 5.17 0.32 -38.80
C GLY A 487 3.75 0.78 -39.10
N TYR A 488 2.94 0.99 -38.05
CA TYR A 488 1.62 1.57 -38.22
C TYR A 488 1.28 2.54 -37.10
N LEU A 489 0.44 3.52 -37.42
CA LEU A 489 -0.17 4.48 -36.51
C LEU A 489 -1.68 4.36 -36.63
N ASN A 490 -2.41 4.60 -35.54
CA ASN A 490 -3.86 4.54 -35.57
C ASN A 490 -4.52 5.66 -34.75
N ARG A 491 -5.68 6.09 -35.20
CA ARG A 491 -6.60 6.96 -34.47
C ARG A 491 -8.01 6.43 -34.65
N ALA A 492 -8.63 5.95 -33.57
CA ALA A 492 -9.89 5.21 -33.62
C ALA A 492 -9.82 4.02 -34.61
N ASN A 493 -10.61 4.04 -35.68
CA ASN A 493 -10.64 2.98 -36.69
C ASN A 493 -9.83 3.30 -37.96
N GLN A 494 -9.13 4.43 -37.98
CA GLN A 494 -8.28 4.88 -39.08
C GLN A 494 -6.83 4.51 -38.81
N TYR A 495 -6.16 3.96 -39.81
CA TYR A 495 -4.80 3.44 -39.70
C TYR A 495 -3.94 3.94 -40.85
N PHE A 496 -2.68 4.20 -40.55
CA PHE A 496 -1.63 4.53 -41.52
C PHE A 496 -0.49 3.54 -41.35
N VAL A 497 -0.16 2.82 -42.43
CA VAL A 497 0.93 1.86 -42.50
C VAL A 497 2.08 2.47 -43.28
N GLY A 498 3.27 2.46 -42.71
CA GLY A 498 4.45 3.07 -43.29
C GLY A 498 5.72 2.28 -43.00
N ASN A 499 6.79 2.65 -43.70
CA ASN A 499 8.12 2.18 -43.40
C ASN A 499 8.57 2.80 -42.07
N ARG A 500 8.98 1.94 -41.12
CA ARG A 500 9.32 2.29 -39.73
C ARG A 500 10.47 3.30 -39.61
N GLU A 501 11.42 3.29 -40.55
CA GLU A 501 12.56 4.20 -40.53
C GLU A 501 12.26 5.53 -41.20
N THR A 502 11.69 5.47 -42.40
CA THR A 502 11.55 6.66 -43.26
C THR A 502 10.22 7.37 -43.07
N GLY A 503 9.23 6.71 -42.47
CA GLY A 503 7.85 7.18 -42.40
C GLY A 503 7.10 7.12 -43.74
N ALA A 504 7.76 6.66 -44.81
CA ALA A 504 7.15 6.60 -46.14
C ALA A 504 5.95 5.64 -46.16
N PRO A 505 4.83 6.00 -46.81
CA PRO A 505 3.63 5.16 -46.84
C PRO A 505 3.88 3.84 -47.56
N LEU A 506 3.37 2.73 -47.00
CA LEU A 506 3.41 1.42 -47.66
C LEU A 506 2.13 1.21 -48.47
N THR A 507 2.22 1.43 -49.78
CA THR A 507 1.11 1.25 -50.72
C THR A 507 0.83 -0.23 -50.98
N ARG A 508 -0.45 -0.62 -51.00
CA ARG A 508 -0.88 -2.02 -51.23
C ARG A 508 -0.25 -3.04 -50.27
N ALA A 509 0.00 -2.64 -49.02
CA ALA A 509 0.26 -3.58 -47.94
C ALA A 509 -1.03 -4.33 -47.60
N SER A 510 -0.93 -5.64 -47.39
CA SER A 510 -2.07 -6.49 -47.01
C SER A 510 -2.22 -6.49 -45.50
N VAL A 511 -3.44 -6.23 -45.01
CA VAL A 511 -3.79 -6.16 -43.60
C VAL A 511 -4.86 -7.20 -43.30
N GLN A 512 -4.42 -8.34 -42.76
CA GLN A 512 -5.31 -9.41 -42.34
C GLN A 512 -5.76 -9.18 -40.89
N LEU A 513 -7.07 -9.06 -40.70
CA LEU A 513 -7.69 -8.91 -39.39
C LEU A 513 -7.88 -10.26 -38.71
N TRP A 514 -7.63 -10.32 -37.40
CA TRP A 514 -7.86 -11.48 -36.54
C TRP A 514 -8.68 -11.07 -35.32
N TYR A 515 -9.89 -11.60 -35.20
CA TYR A 515 -10.80 -11.31 -34.09
C TYR A 515 -10.69 -12.37 -33.00
N ARG A 516 -10.80 -11.95 -31.74
CA ARG A 516 -10.80 -12.87 -30.61
C ARG A 516 -12.17 -13.52 -30.46
N GLN A 517 -12.22 -14.85 -30.41
CA GLN A 517 -13.44 -15.62 -30.21
C GLN A 517 -13.25 -16.54 -28.99
N TYR A 518 -14.24 -16.59 -28.09
CA TYR A 518 -14.23 -17.55 -27.00
C TYR A 518 -14.83 -18.89 -27.47
N ASP A 519 -14.06 -19.95 -27.33
CA ASP A 519 -14.46 -21.32 -27.60
C ASP A 519 -14.93 -21.97 -26.29
N TYR A 520 -16.26 -22.07 -26.12
CA TYR A 520 -16.89 -22.58 -24.90
C TYR A 520 -16.51 -24.04 -24.57
N PRO A 521 -16.51 -24.99 -25.54
CA PRO A 521 -16.04 -26.36 -25.31
C PRO A 521 -14.63 -26.47 -24.73
N THR A 522 -13.68 -25.66 -25.22
CA THR A 522 -12.29 -25.71 -24.76
C THR A 522 -11.96 -24.71 -23.66
N GLN A 523 -12.92 -23.84 -23.31
CA GLN A 523 -12.77 -22.70 -22.39
C GLN A 523 -11.56 -21.83 -22.74
N ARG A 524 -11.28 -21.64 -24.03
CA ARG A 524 -10.10 -20.92 -24.53
C ARG A 524 -10.48 -19.85 -25.54
N PHE A 525 -9.66 -18.83 -25.63
CA PHE A 525 -9.77 -17.86 -26.70
C PHE A 525 -9.03 -18.35 -27.94
N SER A 526 -9.70 -18.34 -29.09
CA SER A 526 -9.13 -18.61 -30.40
C SER A 526 -9.18 -17.35 -31.26
N SER A 527 -8.36 -17.33 -32.32
CA SER A 527 -8.39 -16.25 -33.31
C SER A 527 -9.26 -16.65 -34.49
N ARG A 528 -10.32 -15.89 -34.77
CA ARG A 528 -11.13 -16.02 -35.97
C ARG A 528 -10.55 -15.12 -37.05
N LYS A 529 -10.27 -15.70 -38.21
CA LYS A 529 -9.81 -14.95 -39.40
C LYS A 529 -10.92 -14.00 -39.87
N GLY A 530 -10.57 -12.71 -40.00
CA GLY A 530 -11.45 -11.64 -40.46
C GLY A 530 -11.18 -11.22 -41.90
N GLU A 531 -11.55 -9.97 -42.22
CA GLU A 531 -11.33 -9.36 -43.52
C GLU A 531 -9.83 -9.15 -43.82
N ASN A 532 -9.48 -9.17 -45.11
CA ASN A 532 -8.18 -8.76 -45.59
C ASN A 532 -8.32 -7.43 -46.36
N ILE A 533 -7.64 -6.40 -45.89
CA ILE A 533 -7.74 -5.03 -46.40
C ILE A 533 -6.41 -4.64 -47.05
N MET A 534 -6.46 -3.93 -48.17
CA MET A 534 -5.26 -3.38 -48.80
C MET A 534 -5.14 -1.89 -48.48
N THR A 535 -3.94 -1.44 -48.16
CA THR A 535 -3.68 -0.01 -47.97
C THR A 535 -3.75 0.75 -49.29
N ASP A 536 -4.20 2.01 -49.22
CA ASP A 536 -4.21 2.92 -50.36
C ASP A 536 -2.81 3.48 -50.69
N LYS A 537 -2.74 4.45 -51.61
CA LYS A 537 -1.49 5.11 -52.01
C LYS A 537 -0.76 5.84 -50.87
N ASN A 538 -1.48 6.23 -49.82
CA ASN A 538 -0.96 6.91 -48.64
C ASN A 538 -0.70 5.93 -47.49
N GLY A 539 -0.76 4.61 -47.74
CA GLY A 539 -0.64 3.61 -46.68
C GLY A 539 -1.86 3.59 -45.74
N PHE A 540 -2.95 4.25 -46.11
CA PHE A 540 -4.12 4.41 -45.27
C PHE A 540 -5.11 3.27 -45.46
N PHE A 541 -5.75 2.85 -44.36
CA PHE A 541 -6.91 1.98 -44.39
C PHE A 541 -7.83 2.23 -43.19
N VAL A 542 -9.07 1.75 -43.30
CA VAL A 542 -10.09 1.88 -42.25
C VAL A 542 -10.59 0.50 -41.87
N ILE A 543 -10.63 0.21 -40.57
CA ILE A 543 -11.32 -0.98 -40.05
C ILE A 543 -12.80 -0.63 -39.91
N PRO A 544 -13.72 -1.35 -40.57
CA PRO A 544 -15.16 -1.11 -40.43
C PRO A 544 -15.60 -1.28 -38.97
N ALA A 545 -16.53 -0.44 -38.50
CA ALA A 545 -17.12 -0.62 -37.18
C ALA A 545 -17.89 -1.95 -37.13
N SER A 546 -17.57 -2.82 -36.18
CA SER A 546 -18.27 -4.08 -36.03
C SER A 546 -19.63 -3.88 -35.36
N THR A 547 -20.67 -4.50 -35.90
CA THR A 547 -22.01 -4.53 -35.29
C THR A 547 -22.16 -5.59 -34.20
N SER A 548 -21.17 -6.50 -34.05
CA SER A 548 -21.18 -7.59 -33.10
C SER A 548 -20.28 -7.31 -31.89
N GLN A 549 -20.82 -7.44 -30.67
CA GLN A 549 -20.07 -7.34 -29.42
C GLN A 549 -18.93 -8.37 -29.31
N ALA A 550 -18.96 -9.45 -30.12
CA ALA A 550 -17.92 -10.48 -30.15
C ALA A 550 -16.61 -10.02 -30.81
N ASN A 551 -16.58 -8.85 -31.48
CA ASN A 551 -15.44 -8.37 -32.26
C ASN A 551 -14.77 -7.12 -31.66
N ASN A 552 -14.87 -6.90 -30.34
CA ASN A 552 -14.33 -5.70 -29.69
C ASN A 552 -12.79 -5.67 -29.59
N SER A 553 -12.11 -6.74 -29.97
CA SER A 553 -10.64 -6.82 -29.98
C SER A 553 -10.15 -7.43 -31.29
N VAL A 554 -9.24 -6.73 -31.96
CA VAL A 554 -8.64 -7.15 -33.24
C VAL A 554 -7.12 -7.17 -33.15
N ARG A 555 -6.48 -8.14 -33.80
CA ARG A 555 -5.05 -8.16 -34.09
C ARG A 555 -4.81 -7.97 -35.57
N LEU A 556 -3.71 -7.30 -35.92
CA LEU A 556 -3.35 -6.97 -37.30
C LEU A 556 -2.14 -7.79 -37.73
N GLU A 557 -2.32 -8.59 -38.77
CA GLU A 557 -1.22 -9.21 -39.50
C GLU A 557 -0.98 -8.40 -40.77
N LEU A 558 0.15 -7.68 -40.83
CA LEU A 558 0.53 -6.86 -41.96
C LEU A 558 1.58 -7.58 -42.80
N THR A 559 1.40 -7.62 -44.11
CA THR A 559 2.38 -8.15 -45.07
C THR A 559 2.63 -7.18 -46.21
N HIS A 560 3.90 -7.02 -46.59
CA HIS A 560 4.32 -6.20 -47.72
C HIS A 560 5.60 -6.77 -48.35
N GLY A 561 5.49 -7.32 -49.56
CA GLY A 561 6.56 -8.10 -50.18
C GLY A 561 6.91 -9.33 -49.33
N ASN A 562 8.18 -9.44 -48.93
CA ASN A 562 8.67 -10.51 -48.04
C ASN A 562 8.58 -10.15 -46.55
N ASP A 563 8.12 -8.95 -46.20
CA ASP A 563 7.98 -8.49 -44.82
C ASP A 563 6.63 -8.86 -44.21
N ARG A 564 6.65 -9.28 -42.95
CA ARG A 564 5.47 -9.70 -42.18
C ARG A 564 5.59 -9.25 -40.73
N LEU A 565 4.62 -8.47 -40.28
CA LEU A 565 4.50 -8.05 -38.88
C LEU A 565 3.17 -8.53 -38.29
N PHE A 566 3.24 -9.36 -37.25
CA PHE A 566 2.05 -9.85 -36.55
C PHE A 566 2.28 -9.86 -35.03
N LEU A 567 1.91 -8.76 -34.39
CA LEU A 567 2.09 -8.57 -32.95
C LEU A 567 0.98 -9.29 -32.16
N ASP A 568 1.31 -9.75 -30.96
CA ASP A 568 0.35 -10.38 -30.04
C ASP A 568 -0.53 -9.33 -29.29
N ASP A 569 -0.30 -8.04 -29.54
CA ASP A 569 -1.03 -6.92 -28.93
C ASP A 569 -2.47 -6.85 -29.48
N GLU A 570 -3.47 -6.95 -28.61
CA GLU A 570 -4.88 -6.81 -28.97
C GLU A 570 -5.28 -5.33 -28.99
N ILE A 571 -5.75 -4.85 -30.14
CA ILE A 571 -6.29 -3.51 -30.27
C ILE A 571 -7.76 -3.58 -29.89
N TYR A 572 -8.11 -2.95 -28.78
CA TYR A 572 -9.51 -2.80 -28.39
C TYR A 572 -10.18 -1.80 -29.33
N THR A 573 -10.87 -2.32 -30.33
CA THR A 573 -11.86 -1.57 -31.10
C THR A 573 -13.11 -1.51 -30.23
N GLY A 574 -13.04 -0.74 -29.14
CA GLY A 574 -14.19 -0.55 -28.28
C GLY A 574 -15.41 -0.16 -29.10
N ASN A 575 -16.59 -0.43 -28.57
CA ASN A 575 -17.86 0.05 -29.13
C ASN A 575 -17.74 1.56 -29.39
N ASN A 576 -17.27 1.93 -30.58
CA ASN A 576 -17.31 3.27 -31.14
C ASN A 576 -18.76 3.53 -31.55
N ARG A 577 -19.67 3.40 -30.56
CA ARG A 577 -21.04 3.89 -30.56
C ARG A 577 -21.09 5.41 -30.48
N ARG A 578 -19.98 6.09 -30.78
CA ARG A 578 -20.02 7.50 -31.13
C ARG A 578 -19.69 7.56 -32.61
N PRO A 579 -20.70 7.45 -33.49
CA PRO A 579 -20.55 8.03 -34.82
C PRO A 579 -19.97 9.43 -34.62
N ILE A 580 -18.83 9.68 -35.27
CA ILE A 580 -18.33 11.02 -35.47
C ILE A 580 -19.44 11.72 -36.25
N VAL A 581 -20.06 12.73 -35.61
CA VAL A 581 -21.22 13.51 -36.06
C VAL A 581 -22.58 12.80 -35.94
N THR A 582 -23.08 12.62 -34.72
CA THR A 582 -24.51 12.82 -34.47
C THR A 582 -24.67 13.89 -33.40
N ALA A 583 -25.56 14.84 -33.65
CA ALA A 583 -25.98 15.86 -32.70
C ALA A 583 -26.26 15.22 -31.31
N ALA A 584 -25.39 15.46 -30.34
CA ALA A 584 -25.56 14.96 -28.98
C ALA A 584 -26.33 16.01 -28.17
N LEU A 585 -27.48 15.61 -27.61
CA LEU A 585 -28.24 16.47 -26.70
C LEU A 585 -27.73 16.29 -25.27
N GLN A 586 -27.49 17.40 -24.58
CA GLN A 586 -27.08 17.44 -23.19
C GLN A 586 -27.97 18.42 -22.41
N THR A 587 -28.42 18.02 -21.23
CA THR A 587 -29.20 18.88 -20.34
C THR A 587 -28.35 19.34 -19.15
N TYR A 588 -28.33 20.65 -18.90
CA TYR A 588 -27.83 21.25 -17.66
C TYR A 588 -29.01 21.56 -16.74
N PHE A 589 -29.01 20.95 -15.56
CA PHE A 589 -30.04 21.14 -14.55
C PHE A 589 -29.61 22.13 -13.48
N PHE A 590 -30.56 22.96 -13.05
CA PHE A 590 -30.44 23.88 -11.93
C PHE A 590 -31.66 23.72 -11.04
N THR A 591 -31.44 23.70 -9.73
CA THR A 591 -32.50 23.75 -8.72
C THR A 591 -32.35 25.01 -7.88
N ASP A 592 -33.43 25.49 -7.27
CA ASP A 592 -33.37 26.68 -6.41
C ASP A 592 -32.55 26.45 -5.12
N ARG A 593 -32.42 25.19 -4.69
CA ARG A 593 -31.66 24.76 -3.51
C ARG A 593 -31.08 23.36 -3.73
N SER A 594 -30.12 22.99 -2.91
CA SER A 594 -29.56 21.62 -2.88
C SER A 594 -30.21 20.75 -1.79
N ILE A 595 -30.95 21.35 -0.83
CA ILE A 595 -31.60 20.64 0.29
C ILE A 595 -33.04 21.15 0.52
N TYR A 596 -33.96 20.21 0.75
CA TYR A 596 -35.40 20.46 0.95
C TYR A 596 -35.93 19.61 2.11
N ARG A 597 -37.13 19.97 2.60
CA ARG A 597 -37.89 19.14 3.54
C ARG A 597 -38.98 18.35 2.80
N PRO A 598 -39.44 17.21 3.33
CA PRO A 598 -40.63 16.53 2.82
C PRO A 598 -41.82 17.48 2.67
N GLY A 599 -42.55 17.38 1.56
CA GLY A 599 -43.66 18.29 1.22
C GLY A 599 -43.28 19.63 0.59
N GLN A 600 -41.99 19.99 0.53
CA GLN A 600 -41.58 21.24 -0.14
C GLN A 600 -41.63 21.13 -1.66
N VAL A 601 -41.85 22.27 -2.30
CA VAL A 601 -41.80 22.38 -3.77
C VAL A 601 -40.35 22.62 -4.19
N VAL A 602 -39.85 21.75 -5.07
CA VAL A 602 -38.57 21.89 -5.75
C VAL A 602 -38.80 22.62 -7.06
N TYR A 603 -38.15 23.76 -7.25
CA TYR A 603 -38.16 24.46 -8.53
C TYR A 603 -36.91 24.08 -9.31
N PHE A 604 -37.08 23.71 -10.58
CA PHE A 604 -35.96 23.33 -11.43
C PHE A 604 -36.02 24.01 -12.79
N LYS A 605 -34.84 24.19 -13.39
CA LYS A 605 -34.64 24.65 -14.76
C LYS A 605 -33.67 23.71 -15.47
N GLY A 606 -34.05 23.25 -16.65
CA GLY A 606 -33.17 22.52 -17.56
C GLY A 606 -32.81 23.38 -18.77
N ILE A 607 -31.55 23.35 -19.21
CA ILE A 607 -31.10 23.96 -20.46
C ILE A 607 -30.56 22.84 -21.34
N VAL A 608 -31.21 22.60 -22.48
CA VAL A 608 -30.83 21.55 -23.42
C VAL A 608 -29.98 22.17 -24.53
N ILE A 609 -28.75 21.69 -24.65
CA ILE A 609 -27.84 22.04 -25.73
C ILE A 609 -27.67 20.87 -26.70
N GLN A 610 -27.41 21.19 -27.95
CA GLN A 610 -27.03 20.27 -29.02
C GLN A 610 -25.58 20.51 -29.36
N THR A 611 -24.77 19.46 -29.33
CA THR A 611 -23.35 19.52 -29.69
C THR A 611 -23.10 18.77 -30.99
N GLU A 612 -22.53 19.45 -31.98
CA GLU A 612 -22.13 18.92 -33.28
C GLU A 612 -20.63 19.22 -33.51
N GLY A 613 -19.77 18.24 -33.20
CA GLY A 613 -18.32 18.47 -33.19
C GLY A 613 -17.92 19.45 -32.08
N GLU A 614 -17.28 20.56 -32.43
CA GLU A 614 -16.94 21.65 -31.50
C GLU A 614 -18.05 22.71 -31.39
N ALA A 615 -19.03 22.69 -32.30
CA ALA A 615 -20.14 23.64 -32.31
C ALA A 615 -21.20 23.28 -31.26
N LYS A 616 -21.66 24.27 -30.49
CA LYS A 616 -22.72 24.15 -29.49
C LYS A 616 -23.87 25.08 -29.83
N SER A 617 -25.09 24.57 -29.89
CA SER A 617 -26.31 25.35 -30.09
C SER A 617 -27.39 24.95 -29.07
N VAL A 618 -28.43 25.77 -28.90
CA VAL A 618 -29.55 25.47 -28.02
C VAL A 618 -30.59 24.60 -28.73
N ALA A 619 -31.14 23.59 -28.06
CA ALA A 619 -32.15 22.71 -28.64
C ALA A 619 -33.56 23.26 -28.37
N THR A 620 -34.17 23.89 -29.37
CA THR A 620 -35.49 24.55 -29.25
C THR A 620 -36.66 23.65 -29.67
N GLY A 621 -37.86 23.85 -29.10
CA GLY A 621 -39.08 23.13 -29.50
C GLY A 621 -39.13 21.63 -29.22
N ARG A 622 -38.20 21.06 -28.44
CA ARG A 622 -38.16 19.65 -28.07
C ARG A 622 -39.11 19.35 -26.91
N SER A 623 -39.90 18.29 -27.03
CA SER A 623 -40.69 17.77 -25.91
C SER A 623 -39.82 16.94 -24.99
N VAL A 624 -39.84 17.24 -23.69
CA VAL A 624 -39.04 16.59 -22.65
C VAL A 624 -39.99 16.11 -21.55
N VAL A 625 -39.80 14.89 -21.07
CA VAL A 625 -40.47 14.41 -19.85
C VAL A 625 -39.43 14.39 -18.73
N VAL A 626 -39.61 15.25 -17.74
CA VAL A 626 -38.75 15.27 -16.55
C VAL A 626 -39.39 14.39 -15.49
N THR A 627 -38.62 13.50 -14.89
CA THR A 627 -39.10 12.53 -13.89
C THR A 627 -38.39 12.70 -12.57
N LEU A 628 -39.13 12.70 -11.46
CA LEU A 628 -38.61 12.67 -10.10
C LEU A 628 -38.56 11.22 -9.60
N TYR A 629 -37.42 10.85 -9.03
CA TYR A 629 -37.18 9.60 -8.34
C TYR A 629 -36.85 9.86 -6.87
N ASP A 630 -37.38 9.03 -5.99
CA ASP A 630 -37.10 9.09 -4.54
C ASP A 630 -35.74 8.46 -4.18
N ALA A 631 -35.44 8.42 -2.88
CA ALA A 631 -34.19 7.85 -2.34
C ALA A 631 -34.02 6.34 -2.63
N ASN A 632 -35.11 5.60 -2.87
CA ASN A 632 -35.08 4.19 -3.24
C ASN A 632 -34.94 3.98 -4.76
N GLY A 633 -34.95 5.06 -5.55
CA GLY A 633 -34.95 5.01 -7.01
C GLY A 633 -36.32 4.74 -7.61
N GLU A 634 -37.41 4.87 -6.84
CA GLU A 634 -38.77 4.72 -7.32
C GLU A 634 -39.28 6.02 -7.94
N LYS A 635 -40.03 5.90 -9.05
CA LYS A 635 -40.62 7.06 -9.72
C LYS A 635 -41.75 7.62 -8.86
N THR A 636 -41.62 8.88 -8.45
CA THR A 636 -42.61 9.58 -7.62
C THR A 636 -43.50 10.54 -8.41
N ASP A 637 -42.95 11.26 -9.39
CA ASP A 637 -43.73 12.18 -10.24
C ASP A 637 -43.06 12.38 -11.62
N SER A 638 -43.79 12.90 -12.61
CA SER A 638 -43.21 13.33 -13.89
C SER A 638 -44.02 14.44 -14.56
N ILE A 639 -43.32 15.40 -15.18
CA ILE A 639 -43.91 16.52 -15.91
C ILE A 639 -43.43 16.55 -17.36
N LYS A 640 -44.35 16.77 -18.30
CA LYS A 640 -44.04 16.96 -19.72
C LYS A 640 -43.88 18.45 -20.02
N LEU A 641 -42.73 18.83 -20.57
CA LEU A 641 -42.32 20.20 -20.87
C LEU A 641 -41.88 20.31 -22.34
N VAL A 642 -41.74 21.55 -22.82
CA VAL A 642 -41.20 21.87 -24.15
C VAL A 642 -40.11 22.92 -23.99
N THR A 643 -38.96 22.72 -24.64
CA THR A 643 -37.86 23.69 -24.62
C THR A 643 -38.24 24.97 -25.37
N SER A 644 -37.99 26.12 -24.75
CA SER A 644 -38.19 27.46 -25.33
C SER A 644 -37.22 27.77 -26.50
N SER A 645 -37.33 28.98 -27.05
CA SER A 645 -36.38 29.53 -28.05
C SER A 645 -34.93 29.64 -27.55
N TYR A 646 -34.71 29.59 -26.23
CA TYR A 646 -33.39 29.56 -25.60
C TYR A 646 -32.95 28.15 -25.19
N GLY A 647 -33.67 27.11 -25.64
CA GLY A 647 -33.41 25.71 -25.29
C GLY A 647 -33.68 25.35 -23.83
N SER A 648 -34.26 26.25 -23.03
CA SER A 648 -34.56 26.00 -21.63
C SER A 648 -36.01 25.61 -21.39
N TYR A 649 -36.24 24.81 -20.34
CA TYR A 649 -37.54 24.56 -19.72
C TYR A 649 -37.44 24.77 -18.21
N SER A 650 -38.56 25.02 -17.56
CA SER A 650 -38.64 25.10 -16.09
C SER A 650 -39.89 24.39 -15.60
N GLY A 651 -39.80 23.79 -14.43
CA GLY A 651 -40.91 23.08 -13.81
C GLY A 651 -40.77 23.07 -12.30
N LYS A 652 -41.71 22.38 -11.66
CA LYS A 652 -41.71 22.17 -10.22
C LYS A 652 -42.20 20.78 -9.88
N PHE A 653 -41.67 20.22 -8.79
CA PHE A 653 -42.17 19.00 -8.17
C PHE A 653 -42.50 19.26 -6.71
N THR A 654 -43.59 18.69 -6.21
CA THR A 654 -43.86 18.68 -4.78
C THR A 654 -43.30 17.38 -4.20
N LEU A 655 -42.37 17.48 -3.25
CA LEU A 655 -41.76 16.31 -2.63
C LEU A 655 -42.81 15.53 -1.82
N PRO A 656 -42.89 14.19 -1.97
CA PRO A 656 -43.84 13.39 -1.22
C PRO A 656 -43.55 13.42 0.29
N GLN A 657 -44.60 13.32 1.10
CA GLN A 657 -44.50 13.17 2.55
C GLN A 657 -44.53 11.68 2.93
N GLY A 658 -43.83 11.30 3.99
CA GLY A 658 -43.80 9.90 4.47
C GLY A 658 -42.98 8.92 3.64
N THR A 659 -42.15 9.42 2.70
CA THR A 659 -41.15 8.62 1.98
C THR A 659 -39.80 8.69 2.69
N LEU A 660 -38.89 7.77 2.35
CA LEU A 660 -37.55 7.74 2.92
C LEU A 660 -36.78 9.03 2.58
N ASN A 661 -36.27 9.72 3.60
CA ASN A 661 -35.37 10.86 3.43
C ASN A 661 -34.05 10.41 2.79
N GLY A 662 -33.41 11.31 2.04
CA GLY A 662 -32.13 11.04 1.38
C GLY A 662 -32.00 11.72 0.03
N SER A 663 -31.21 11.11 -0.86
CA SER A 663 -30.86 11.67 -2.17
C SER A 663 -31.92 11.37 -3.22
N PHE A 664 -32.73 12.37 -3.58
CA PHE A 664 -33.70 12.31 -4.67
C PHE A 664 -33.03 12.66 -6.00
N ARG A 665 -33.58 12.14 -7.11
CA ARG A 665 -33.02 12.35 -8.46
C ARG A 665 -34.06 12.90 -9.41
N ILE A 666 -33.73 13.99 -10.10
CA ILE A 666 -34.49 14.54 -11.23
C ILE A 666 -33.81 14.08 -12.51
N GLU A 667 -34.52 13.45 -13.44
CA GLU A 667 -33.98 12.95 -14.72
C GLU A 667 -34.69 13.59 -15.92
N ASP A 668 -33.91 14.01 -16.92
CA ASP A 668 -34.38 14.38 -18.24
C ASP A 668 -34.61 13.13 -19.10
N GLY A 669 -35.87 12.85 -19.48
CA GLY A 669 -36.21 11.69 -20.30
C GLY A 669 -35.64 11.70 -21.73
N LEU A 670 -35.31 12.87 -22.27
CA LEU A 670 -34.76 13.05 -23.63
C LEU A 670 -33.24 12.80 -23.66
N THR A 671 -32.50 13.34 -22.69
CA THR A 671 -31.03 13.27 -22.68
C THR A 671 -30.45 12.29 -21.66
N LYS A 672 -31.29 11.74 -20.77
CA LYS A 672 -30.90 10.86 -19.65
C LYS A 672 -29.91 11.48 -18.65
N HIS A 673 -29.78 12.80 -18.67
CA HIS A 673 -29.01 13.52 -17.66
C HIS A 673 -29.85 13.66 -16.38
N SER A 674 -29.17 13.67 -15.24
CA SER A 674 -29.81 13.78 -13.93
C SER A 674 -29.19 14.85 -13.05
N SER A 675 -29.97 15.32 -12.08
CA SER A 675 -29.53 16.15 -10.97
C SER A 675 -30.04 15.56 -9.66
N TYR A 676 -29.27 15.74 -8.58
CA TYR A 676 -29.57 15.16 -7.27
C TYR A 676 -29.85 16.26 -6.26
N ILE A 677 -30.82 16.02 -5.38
CA ILE A 677 -31.20 16.91 -4.28
C ILE A 677 -31.32 16.12 -2.98
N SER A 678 -30.99 16.73 -1.85
CA SER A 678 -31.17 16.12 -0.52
C SER A 678 -32.53 16.47 0.05
N VAL A 679 -33.25 15.47 0.57
CA VAL A 679 -34.53 15.64 1.26
C VAL A 679 -34.35 15.20 2.71
N GLU A 680 -34.39 16.15 3.63
CA GLU A 680 -34.05 15.96 5.05
C GLU A 680 -34.97 16.76 5.98
N GLU A 681 -35.19 16.24 7.19
CA GLU A 681 -35.84 17.00 8.27
C GLU A 681 -34.79 17.86 9.01
N TYR A 682 -34.59 19.10 8.56
CA TYR A 682 -33.64 20.02 9.19
C TYR A 682 -34.31 21.24 9.82
N LYS A 683 -33.79 21.73 10.95
CA LYS A 683 -34.11 23.06 11.50
C LYS A 683 -33.17 24.10 10.89
N ARG A 684 -33.68 25.30 10.62
CA ARG A 684 -32.83 26.39 10.11
C ARG A 684 -31.94 26.90 11.24
N PRO A 685 -30.61 26.96 11.05
CA PRO A 685 -29.71 27.50 12.05
C PRO A 685 -30.03 28.98 12.36
N ARG A 686 -29.96 29.38 13.62
CA ARG A 686 -30.18 30.77 14.07
C ARG A 686 -28.87 31.56 14.15
N PHE A 687 -27.73 30.88 14.23
CA PHE A 687 -26.41 31.49 14.25
C PHE A 687 -25.37 30.68 13.46
N SER A 688 -24.29 31.35 13.08
CA SER A 688 -23.11 30.80 12.41
C SER A 688 -21.89 30.88 13.32
N VAL A 689 -20.99 29.92 13.17
CA VAL A 689 -19.69 29.88 13.83
C VAL A 689 -18.61 29.79 12.77
N GLU A 690 -17.62 30.67 12.86
CA GLU A 690 -16.45 30.65 11.99
C GLU A 690 -15.19 30.59 12.84
N ILE A 691 -14.32 29.60 12.58
CA ILE A 691 -12.99 29.52 13.18
C ILE A 691 -11.99 30.07 12.15
N THR A 692 -11.29 31.14 12.53
CA THR A 692 -10.32 31.78 11.66
C THR A 692 -9.02 30.96 11.65
N LYS A 693 -8.51 30.67 10.45
CA LYS A 693 -7.19 30.05 10.30
C LYS A 693 -6.13 31.02 10.86
N PRO A 694 -5.28 30.62 11.82
CA PRO A 694 -4.32 31.52 12.43
C PRO A 694 -3.31 32.02 11.40
N GLY A 695 -3.05 33.34 11.41
CA GLY A 695 -1.97 33.95 10.63
C GLY A 695 -0.60 33.72 11.28
N GLY A 696 0.48 33.94 10.52
CA GLY A 696 1.86 33.81 10.97
C GLY A 696 2.54 32.48 10.62
N THR A 697 3.82 32.39 10.97
CA THR A 697 4.68 31.26 10.63
C THR A 697 4.96 30.42 11.87
N TYR A 698 4.40 29.22 11.93
CA TYR A 698 4.54 28.30 13.07
C TYR A 698 5.51 27.15 12.73
N ARG A 699 6.30 26.77 13.72
CA ARG A 699 7.13 25.56 13.73
C ARG A 699 6.58 24.56 14.72
N VAL A 700 7.05 23.32 14.59
CA VAL A 700 6.74 22.28 15.57
C VAL A 700 7.17 22.73 16.98
N ASN A 701 6.37 22.38 17.98
CA ASN A 701 6.45 22.80 19.38
C ASN A 701 6.11 24.27 19.69
N ASP A 702 5.71 25.08 18.70
CA ASP A 702 5.16 26.41 18.98
C ASP A 702 3.75 26.31 19.61
N THR A 703 3.39 27.27 20.45
CA THR A 703 2.03 27.45 20.95
C THR A 703 1.21 28.27 19.97
N ILE A 704 0.08 27.73 19.53
CA ILE A 704 -0.82 28.32 18.53
C ILE A 704 -2.13 28.69 19.21
N ASN A 705 -2.58 29.94 19.01
CA ASN A 705 -3.88 30.43 19.48
C ASN A 705 -4.81 30.56 18.28
N VAL A 706 -5.82 29.70 18.20
CA VAL A 706 -6.84 29.74 17.14
C VAL A 706 -8.05 30.50 17.64
N THR A 707 -8.45 31.54 16.92
CA THR A 707 -9.59 32.40 17.27
C THR A 707 -10.81 32.04 16.42
N GLY A 708 -12.01 32.16 16.99
CA GLY A 708 -13.26 32.01 16.25
C GLY A 708 -14.33 32.97 16.75
N MET A 709 -15.41 33.10 15.97
CA MET A 709 -16.52 34.00 16.25
C MET A 709 -17.87 33.31 16.03
N ALA A 710 -18.81 33.54 16.94
CA ALA A 710 -20.19 33.10 16.86
C ALA A 710 -21.13 34.30 16.70
N LYS A 711 -21.89 34.32 15.60
CA LYS A 711 -22.78 35.43 15.23
C LYS A 711 -24.13 34.94 14.75
N ALA A 712 -25.21 35.52 15.27
CA ALA A 712 -26.57 35.23 14.80
C ALA A 712 -26.75 35.70 13.35
N TYR A 713 -27.58 34.99 12.58
CA TYR A 713 -27.95 35.45 11.23
C TYR A 713 -28.74 36.77 11.25
N ALA A 714 -29.33 37.14 12.40
CA ALA A 714 -29.95 38.43 12.63
C ALA A 714 -28.94 39.58 12.90
N GLY A 715 -27.65 39.27 13.03
CA GLY A 715 -26.56 40.24 13.15
C GLY A 715 -26.00 40.44 14.57
N ASN A 716 -26.65 39.94 15.62
CA ASN A 716 -26.15 40.04 17.00
C ASN A 716 -25.05 39.02 17.30
N ASN A 717 -24.14 39.37 18.21
CA ASN A 717 -23.10 38.47 18.70
C ASN A 717 -23.68 37.46 19.68
N ILE A 718 -23.12 36.25 19.73
CA ILE A 718 -23.53 35.21 20.66
C ILE A 718 -22.61 35.28 21.88
N ASP A 719 -23.07 35.92 22.95
CA ASP A 719 -22.34 36.06 24.22
C ASP A 719 -22.63 34.90 25.18
N GLY A 720 -21.62 34.47 25.94
CA GLY A 720 -21.73 33.46 26.98
C GLY A 720 -22.04 32.03 26.51
N ALA A 721 -21.94 31.74 25.21
CA ALA A 721 -22.12 30.39 24.68
C ALA A 721 -20.96 29.47 25.11
N ILE A 722 -21.28 28.21 25.39
CA ILE A 722 -20.29 27.20 25.78
C ILE A 722 -19.60 26.69 24.52
N VAL A 723 -18.28 26.72 24.51
CA VAL A 723 -17.44 26.26 23.40
C VAL A 723 -16.67 25.02 23.85
N LYS A 724 -17.04 23.84 23.36
CA LYS A 724 -16.27 22.62 23.55
C LYS A 724 -15.36 22.43 22.36
N TYR A 725 -14.06 22.26 22.57
CA TYR A 725 -13.10 22.14 21.48
C TYR A 725 -12.25 20.87 21.56
N ARG A 726 -11.80 20.42 20.40
CA ARG A 726 -10.87 19.30 20.22
C ARG A 726 -9.84 19.64 19.15
N VAL A 727 -8.58 19.30 19.38
CA VAL A 727 -7.48 19.48 18.43
C VAL A 727 -6.88 18.11 18.12
N VAL A 728 -6.94 17.70 16.86
CA VAL A 728 -6.42 16.41 16.40
C VAL A 728 -5.33 16.65 15.35
N ARG A 729 -4.15 16.09 15.57
CA ARG A 729 -3.07 16.10 14.59
C ARG A 729 -3.27 14.96 13.60
N ARG A 730 -3.21 15.25 12.31
CA ARG A 730 -3.11 14.32 11.20
C ARG A 730 -1.77 14.53 10.49
N THR A 731 -0.99 13.46 10.34
CA THR A 731 0.28 13.54 9.60
C THR A 731 0.00 13.38 8.12
N HIS A 732 0.34 14.39 7.31
CA HIS A 732 0.23 14.30 5.85
C HIS A 732 1.61 14.38 5.20
N TRP A 733 1.79 13.51 4.23
CA TRP A 733 3.01 13.35 3.47
C TRP A 733 3.01 14.34 2.31
N ARG A 734 4.18 14.91 2.01
CA ARG A 734 4.39 15.53 0.71
C ARG A 734 4.54 14.42 -0.32
N ILE A 735 3.75 14.48 -1.39
CA ILE A 735 4.00 13.66 -2.58
C ILE A 735 5.33 14.15 -3.17
N TRP A 736 6.42 13.43 -2.94
CA TRP A 736 7.64 13.68 -3.70
C TRP A 736 7.38 13.19 -5.13
N THR A 737 7.27 14.13 -6.06
CA THR A 737 7.43 13.82 -7.48
C THR A 737 8.92 13.64 -7.72
N GLY A 738 9.44 12.43 -7.48
CA GLY A 738 10.74 12.05 -8.02
C GLY A 738 10.71 12.29 -9.53
N GLY A 739 11.77 12.89 -10.07
CA GLY A 739 11.91 13.11 -11.51
C GLY A 739 11.56 11.83 -12.29
N TYR A 740 10.82 12.00 -13.38
CA TYR A 740 10.27 10.94 -14.24
C TYR A 740 9.19 10.04 -13.60
N GLY A 741 8.10 10.67 -13.13
CA GLY A 741 6.75 10.09 -13.23
C GLY A 741 6.37 8.98 -12.25
N ARG A 742 7.24 8.57 -11.31
CA ARG A 742 6.86 7.63 -10.24
C ARG A 742 6.27 8.41 -9.06
N LYS A 743 4.94 8.53 -9.01
CA LYS A 743 4.21 8.89 -7.80
C LYS A 743 4.37 7.74 -6.80
N ILE A 744 5.28 7.88 -5.84
CA ILE A 744 5.29 7.01 -4.65
C ILE A 744 4.04 7.43 -3.87
N TRP A 745 3.01 6.59 -3.88
CA TRP A 745 1.87 6.72 -2.98
C TRP A 745 2.35 6.25 -1.60
N PRO A 746 2.47 7.12 -0.60
CA PRO A 746 2.77 6.69 0.74
C PRO A 746 1.53 6.06 1.40
N PRO A 747 1.76 5.27 2.45
CA PRO A 747 0.73 4.48 3.10
C PRO A 747 -0.45 5.34 3.58
N HIS A 748 -1.66 4.81 3.38
CA HIS A 748 -2.95 5.46 3.58
C HIS A 748 -3.42 5.60 5.03
N ASN A 749 -2.52 5.58 6.02
CA ASN A 749 -2.87 5.84 7.40
C ASN A 749 -2.21 7.14 7.83
N SER A 750 -2.99 8.22 7.92
CA SER A 750 -2.57 9.39 8.69
C SER A 750 -2.72 9.04 10.15
N ASP A 751 -1.61 8.83 10.86
CA ASP A 751 -1.62 8.66 12.31
C ASP A 751 -2.33 9.87 12.93
N GLU A 752 -3.49 9.63 13.56
CA GLU A 752 -4.27 10.64 14.27
C GLU A 752 -3.83 10.68 15.73
N MET A 753 -3.70 11.87 16.31
CA MET A 753 -3.39 12.01 17.73
C MET A 753 -4.11 13.21 18.31
N GLU A 754 -4.75 13.04 19.46
CA GLU A 754 -5.37 14.16 20.17
C GLU A 754 -4.30 15.01 20.88
N ILE A 755 -4.27 16.30 20.54
CA ILE A 755 -3.28 17.25 21.03
C ILE A 755 -3.83 18.07 22.19
N ALA A 756 -5.10 18.43 22.13
CA ALA A 756 -5.77 19.21 23.17
C ALA A 756 -7.29 19.02 23.09
N HIS A 757 -7.95 19.10 24.25
CA HIS A 757 -9.40 19.25 24.35
C HIS A 757 -9.73 20.16 25.54
N GLY A 758 -10.91 20.75 25.54
CA GLY A 758 -11.36 21.55 26.68
C GLY A 758 -12.65 22.30 26.42
N GLU A 759 -13.01 23.14 27.38
CA GLU A 759 -14.18 24.01 27.31
C GLU A 759 -13.77 25.48 27.54
N THR A 760 -14.36 26.39 26.77
CA THR A 760 -14.25 27.84 26.94
C THR A 760 -15.61 28.49 26.70
N LYS A 761 -15.70 29.83 26.79
CA LYS A 761 -16.93 30.58 26.52
C LYS A 761 -16.68 31.70 25.51
N THR A 762 -17.71 32.05 24.75
CA THR A 762 -17.68 33.25 23.92
C THR A 762 -17.74 34.51 24.80
N ASN A 763 -17.03 35.55 24.38
CA ASN A 763 -17.07 36.87 25.03
C ASN A 763 -18.23 37.73 24.49
N VAL A 764 -18.36 38.97 24.97
CA VAL A 764 -19.39 39.95 24.55
C VAL A 764 -19.36 40.29 23.04
N ALA A 765 -18.20 40.11 22.39
CA ALA A 765 -18.04 40.28 20.95
C ALA A 765 -18.39 39.00 20.17
N GLY A 766 -18.74 37.90 20.85
CA GLY A 766 -18.98 36.59 20.27
C GLY A 766 -17.71 35.82 19.94
N GLU A 767 -16.54 36.27 20.40
CA GLU A 767 -15.24 35.68 20.08
C GLU A 767 -14.80 34.66 21.13
N PHE A 768 -14.01 33.67 20.71
CA PHE A 768 -13.38 32.67 21.57
C PHE A 768 -11.96 32.33 21.09
N THR A 769 -11.13 31.76 21.96
CA THR A 769 -9.74 31.38 21.65
C THR A 769 -9.43 29.98 22.15
N ILE A 770 -8.75 29.19 21.31
CA ILE A 770 -8.33 27.81 21.56
C ILE A 770 -6.80 27.74 21.50
N PRO A 771 -6.10 27.62 22.64
CA PRO A 771 -4.65 27.43 22.68
C PRO A 771 -4.26 25.95 22.56
N PHE A 772 -3.25 25.63 21.74
CA PHE A 772 -2.63 24.29 21.73
C PHE A 772 -1.14 24.37 21.35
N THR A 773 -0.36 23.34 21.68
CA THR A 773 1.06 23.22 21.28
C THR A 773 1.20 22.30 20.07
N ALA A 774 1.92 22.71 19.03
CA ALA A 774 2.05 21.96 17.78
C ALA A 774 3.05 20.78 17.89
N ILE A 775 2.67 19.74 18.64
CA ILE A 775 3.52 18.56 18.91
C ILE A 775 3.65 17.64 17.67
N PRO A 776 4.86 17.47 17.09
CA PRO A 776 5.08 16.67 15.87
C PRO A 776 4.97 15.17 16.13
N ASN A 777 4.82 14.38 15.06
CA ASN A 777 5.07 12.94 15.13
C ASN A 777 6.59 12.69 15.04
N LEU A 778 7.19 12.22 16.13
CA LEU A 778 8.62 11.94 16.24
C LEU A 778 9.03 10.56 15.70
N GLN A 779 8.08 9.68 15.34
CA GLN A 779 8.39 8.39 14.70
C GLN A 779 8.89 8.55 13.26
N ARG A 780 8.81 9.75 12.69
CA ARG A 780 9.15 10.03 11.29
C ARG A 780 10.42 10.88 11.21
N ASP A 781 11.25 10.58 10.21
CA ASP A 781 12.49 11.30 9.96
C ASP A 781 12.19 12.75 9.49
N LYS A 782 12.91 13.70 10.07
CA LYS A 782 12.88 15.12 9.68
C LYS A 782 13.30 15.32 8.22
N SER A 783 14.15 14.44 7.69
CA SER A 783 14.64 14.48 6.30
C SER A 783 13.51 14.35 5.27
N GLU A 784 12.41 13.68 5.62
CA GLU A 784 11.22 13.52 4.77
C GLU A 784 10.38 14.80 4.66
N GLN A 785 10.69 15.82 5.46
CA GLN A 785 9.95 17.10 5.54
C GLN A 785 8.43 16.91 5.71
N PRO A 786 7.96 16.13 6.71
CA PRO A 786 6.55 15.90 6.94
C PRO A 786 5.81 17.19 7.29
N VAL A 787 4.54 17.28 6.89
CA VAL A 787 3.64 18.38 7.28
C VAL A 787 2.58 17.84 8.24
N PHE A 788 2.49 18.43 9.41
CA PHE A 788 1.53 18.09 10.46
C PHE A 788 0.32 19.01 10.36
N TYR A 789 -0.86 18.44 10.17
CA TYR A 789 -2.13 19.18 10.09
C TYR A 789 -2.88 19.04 11.41
N TYR A 790 -3.06 20.14 12.12
CA TYR A 790 -3.85 20.18 13.35
C TYR A 790 -5.26 20.62 13.00
N GLU A 791 -6.19 19.68 13.01
CA GLU A 791 -7.62 19.92 12.87
C GLU A 791 -8.17 20.41 14.20
N VAL A 792 -8.59 21.67 14.23
CA VAL A 792 -9.18 22.33 15.40
C VAL A 792 -10.68 22.39 15.16
N SER A 793 -11.44 21.62 15.93
CA SER A 793 -12.91 21.62 15.89
C SER A 793 -13.49 22.21 17.16
N ALA A 794 -14.61 22.91 17.03
CA ALA A 794 -15.33 23.48 18.17
C ALA A 794 -16.86 23.35 17.98
N ASP A 795 -17.52 22.91 19.04
CA ASP A 795 -18.98 22.86 19.19
C ASP A 795 -19.43 24.01 20.11
N ILE A 796 -20.23 24.93 19.59
CA ILE A 796 -20.69 26.13 20.28
C ILE A 796 -22.17 25.95 20.58
N THR A 797 -22.53 25.90 21.86
CA THR A 797 -23.92 25.78 22.31
C THR A 797 -24.42 27.12 22.88
N ASP A 798 -25.48 27.67 22.28
CA ASP A 798 -26.11 28.90 22.74
C ASP A 798 -26.96 28.68 24.01
N ILE A 799 -27.46 29.77 24.60
CA ILE A 799 -28.33 29.72 25.79
C ILE A 799 -29.67 29.00 25.55
N ASN A 800 -30.10 28.85 24.30
CA ASN A 800 -31.33 28.16 23.92
C ASN A 800 -31.10 26.66 23.65
N GLY A 801 -29.86 26.18 23.81
CA GLY A 801 -29.47 24.79 23.55
C GLY A 801 -29.27 24.45 22.07
N GLU A 802 -29.21 25.45 21.17
CA GLU A 802 -28.81 25.23 19.78
C GLU A 802 -27.29 25.13 19.70
N THR A 803 -26.80 24.04 19.09
CA THR A 803 -25.36 23.78 18.92
C THR A 803 -24.96 23.92 17.46
N ARG A 804 -23.85 24.62 17.21
CA ARG A 804 -23.23 24.75 15.89
C ARG A 804 -21.75 24.38 15.96
N SER A 805 -21.33 23.55 15.04
CA SER A 805 -19.95 23.09 14.93
C SER A 805 -19.23 23.84 13.82
N SER A 806 -17.93 24.07 14.01
CA SER A 806 -17.03 24.61 13.00
C SER A 806 -15.65 23.99 13.18
N SER A 807 -14.88 23.88 12.11
CA SER A 807 -13.51 23.38 12.17
C SER A 807 -12.59 24.16 11.23
N THR A 808 -11.31 24.17 11.57
CA THR A 808 -10.24 24.67 10.70
C THR A 808 -9.03 23.76 10.81
N THR A 809 -8.09 23.91 9.89
CA THR A 809 -6.86 23.12 9.90
C THR A 809 -5.64 24.02 9.87
N VAL A 810 -4.69 23.75 10.75
CA VAL A 810 -3.41 24.47 10.84
C VAL A 810 -2.28 23.54 10.41
N ALA A 811 -1.58 23.87 9.33
CA ALA A 811 -0.42 23.14 8.86
C ALA A 811 0.87 23.69 9.51
N VAL A 812 1.69 22.78 10.04
CA VAL A 812 2.96 23.07 10.70
C VAL A 812 4.01 22.04 10.27
N ALA A 813 5.26 22.45 10.07
CA ALA A 813 6.37 21.54 9.80
C ALA A 813 7.65 22.06 10.47
N TYR A 814 8.75 21.33 10.29
CA TYR A 814 10.08 21.74 10.75
C TYR A 814 10.59 23.00 10.00
N GLN A 815 10.14 23.21 8.77
CA GLN A 815 10.45 24.39 7.96
C GLN A 815 9.29 25.39 7.99
N ALA A 816 9.63 26.67 8.09
CA ALA A 816 8.68 27.76 8.26
C ALA A 816 8.16 28.35 6.94
N LEU A 817 8.93 28.18 5.86
CA LEU A 817 8.72 28.88 4.59
C LEU A 817 8.77 27.91 3.41
N LYS A 818 7.85 28.06 2.46
CA LYS A 818 7.80 27.34 1.18
C LYS A 818 8.06 28.34 0.06
N LEU A 819 9.10 28.07 -0.74
CA LEU A 819 9.35 28.76 -2.01
C LEU A 819 8.89 27.88 -3.16
N SER A 820 8.17 28.46 -4.11
CA SER A 820 7.76 27.77 -5.32
C SER A 820 7.83 28.69 -6.54
N ILE A 821 8.31 28.14 -7.65
CA ILE A 821 8.26 28.76 -8.97
C ILE A 821 7.25 27.97 -9.79
N ASN A 822 6.17 28.62 -10.24
CA ASN A 822 5.12 27.96 -11.00
C ASN A 822 5.20 28.35 -12.49
N ILE A 823 6.10 27.72 -13.22
CA ILE A 823 6.31 27.94 -14.66
C ILE A 823 6.16 26.63 -15.43
N ASP A 824 5.67 26.72 -16.66
CA ASP A 824 5.67 25.59 -17.58
C ASP A 824 7.11 25.15 -17.91
N GLY A 825 7.34 23.85 -18.04
CA GLY A 825 8.65 23.29 -18.38
C GLY A 825 9.14 23.65 -19.79
N SER A 826 8.26 24.19 -20.64
CA SER A 826 8.59 24.74 -21.96
C SER A 826 7.65 25.90 -22.28
N MET A 827 8.18 27.01 -22.78
CA MET A 827 7.41 28.19 -23.21
C MET A 827 8.15 28.97 -24.30
N PRO A 828 7.46 29.83 -25.07
CA PRO A 828 8.11 30.75 -26.00
C PRO A 828 9.10 31.68 -25.26
N ALA A 829 10.30 31.85 -25.82
CA ALA A 829 11.38 32.59 -25.16
C ALA A 829 11.04 34.08 -24.88
N ASP A 830 10.18 34.66 -25.72
CA ASP A 830 9.69 36.04 -25.61
C ASP A 830 8.56 36.23 -24.58
N SER A 831 7.95 35.12 -24.12
CA SER A 831 6.89 35.12 -23.10
C SER A 831 7.42 35.20 -21.67
N LEU A 832 8.67 34.79 -21.41
CA LEU A 832 9.25 34.81 -20.07
C LEU A 832 9.76 36.20 -19.68
N ARG A 833 8.88 37.05 -19.15
CA ARG A 833 9.19 38.42 -18.68
C ARG A 833 9.28 38.57 -17.17
N SER A 834 8.69 37.63 -16.43
CA SER A 834 8.70 37.59 -14.97
C SER A 834 8.63 36.16 -14.49
N LEU A 835 9.28 35.85 -13.38
CA LEU A 835 9.16 34.59 -12.68
C LEU A 835 8.08 34.68 -11.60
N PRO A 836 7.05 33.82 -11.62
CA PRO A 836 6.06 33.72 -10.56
C PRO A 836 6.70 33.04 -9.34
N ILE A 837 7.40 33.80 -8.50
CA ILE A 837 8.05 33.32 -7.28
C ILE A 837 7.10 33.56 -6.11
N ARG A 838 6.50 32.48 -5.62
CA ARG A 838 5.60 32.52 -4.48
C ARG A 838 6.33 32.09 -3.21
N SER A 839 6.24 32.92 -2.18
CA SER A 839 6.72 32.63 -0.83
C SER A 839 5.56 32.59 0.14
N THR A 840 5.26 31.41 0.66
CA THR A 840 4.18 31.23 1.63
C THR A 840 4.69 30.53 2.87
N ASN A 841 3.99 30.71 3.98
CA ASN A 841 4.04 29.72 5.05
C ASN A 841 3.39 28.40 4.58
N LEU A 842 3.35 27.39 5.44
CA LEU A 842 2.74 26.10 5.14
C LEU A 842 1.21 26.13 5.06
N ASN A 843 0.61 27.25 5.46
CA ASN A 843 -0.82 27.49 5.41
C ASN A 843 -1.26 28.19 4.11
N ASP A 844 -0.35 28.28 3.12
CA ASP A 844 -0.49 28.98 1.84
C ASP A 844 -0.72 30.50 1.96
N VAL A 845 -0.45 31.06 3.14
CA VAL A 845 -0.49 32.51 3.39
C VAL A 845 0.85 33.10 2.95
N PHE A 846 0.78 34.19 2.18
CA PHE A 846 1.96 34.89 1.69
C PHE A 846 2.83 35.43 2.85
N GLU A 847 4.13 35.18 2.76
CA GLU A 847 5.13 35.67 3.71
C GLU A 847 6.25 36.37 2.93
N LYS A 848 6.49 37.64 3.25
CA LYS A 848 7.48 38.48 2.56
C LYS A 848 8.90 37.99 2.90
N THR A 849 9.71 37.67 1.89
CA THR A 849 11.08 37.18 2.09
C THR A 849 12.04 37.69 1.02
N THR A 850 13.33 37.71 1.32
CA THR A 850 14.38 38.08 0.35
C THR A 850 14.85 36.83 -0.36
N VAL A 851 14.82 36.84 -1.70
CA VAL A 851 15.25 35.74 -2.56
C VAL A 851 16.38 36.18 -3.48
N LYS A 852 17.31 35.27 -3.76
CA LYS A 852 18.35 35.44 -4.78
C LYS A 852 18.03 34.50 -5.94
N VAL A 853 17.78 35.06 -7.12
CA VAL A 853 17.43 34.31 -8.33
C VAL A 853 18.63 34.31 -9.27
N SER A 854 18.98 33.18 -9.88
CA SER A 854 20.12 33.09 -10.80
C SER A 854 19.81 32.17 -11.96
N VAL A 855 19.96 32.66 -13.19
CA VAL A 855 19.65 31.89 -14.40
C VAL A 855 20.93 31.51 -15.14
N TYR A 856 21.04 30.24 -15.52
CA TYR A 856 22.18 29.67 -16.24
C TYR A 856 21.68 28.97 -17.52
N PRO A 857 22.23 29.27 -18.70
CA PRO A 857 21.94 28.49 -19.91
C PRO A 857 22.57 27.10 -19.78
N LEU A 858 21.87 26.08 -20.26
CA LEU A 858 22.37 24.71 -20.28
C LEU A 858 22.92 24.37 -21.67
N LYS A 859 24.09 23.70 -21.69
CA LYS A 859 24.74 23.27 -22.94
C LYS A 859 24.01 22.06 -23.52
N GLN A 860 23.25 22.29 -24.59
CA GLN A 860 22.43 21.27 -25.23
C GLN A 860 23.27 20.26 -26.03
N PRO A 861 22.87 18.97 -26.04
CA PRO A 861 23.43 18.00 -26.96
C PRO A 861 23.13 18.37 -28.42
N THR A 862 24.06 18.09 -29.34
CA THR A 862 23.91 18.39 -30.78
C THR A 862 23.21 17.29 -31.58
N ARG A 863 22.92 16.15 -30.94
CA ARG A 863 22.31 14.97 -31.55
C ARG A 863 20.81 14.94 -31.30
N LEU A 864 20.09 14.31 -32.22
CA LEU A 864 18.70 13.94 -32.03
C LEU A 864 18.62 12.62 -31.26
N PHE A 865 17.76 12.57 -30.26
CA PHE A 865 17.55 11.39 -29.44
C PHE A 865 16.18 10.77 -29.67
N ARG A 866 16.17 9.46 -29.84
CA ARG A 866 15.00 8.61 -29.64
C ARG A 866 14.86 8.33 -28.15
N GLU A 867 13.63 8.38 -27.67
CA GLU A 867 13.31 8.07 -26.27
C GLU A 867 13.74 6.63 -25.91
N ARG A 868 14.35 6.45 -24.73
CA ARG A 868 14.77 5.14 -24.25
C ARG A 868 13.55 4.39 -23.71
N TYR A 869 13.34 3.15 -24.18
CA TYR A 869 12.20 2.31 -23.75
C TYR A 869 12.38 1.62 -22.39
N TRP A 870 13.54 1.81 -21.74
CA TRP A 870 13.92 1.16 -20.49
C TRP A 870 14.81 2.07 -19.64
N GLU A 871 15.10 1.66 -18.41
CA GLU A 871 15.95 2.40 -17.47
C GLU A 871 17.39 2.51 -17.98
N ALA A 872 18.08 3.60 -17.64
CA ALA A 872 19.47 3.80 -18.03
C ALA A 872 20.38 2.68 -17.49
N PRO A 873 21.33 2.18 -18.30
CA PRO A 873 22.38 1.31 -17.80
C PRO A 873 23.32 2.09 -16.88
N ASP A 874 23.78 1.45 -15.80
CA ASP A 874 24.79 1.99 -14.88
C ASP A 874 26.20 1.47 -15.21
N GLN A 875 26.29 0.43 -16.04
CA GLN A 875 27.55 -0.11 -16.55
C GLN A 875 27.53 -0.22 -18.08
N PHE A 876 28.71 -0.22 -18.70
CA PHE A 876 28.85 -0.12 -20.16
C PHE A 876 29.86 -1.14 -20.68
N VAL A 877 29.46 -1.90 -21.72
CA VAL A 877 30.34 -2.84 -22.45
C VAL A 877 30.76 -2.33 -23.83
N MET A 878 30.17 -1.22 -24.28
CA MET A 878 30.55 -0.51 -25.49
C MET A 878 31.13 0.85 -25.10
N THR A 879 32.15 1.28 -25.84
CA THR A 879 32.65 2.66 -25.71
C THR A 879 31.61 3.65 -26.23
N GLU A 880 31.66 4.90 -25.78
CA GLU A 880 30.74 5.94 -26.25
C GLU A 880 30.82 6.13 -27.77
N GLN A 881 32.04 6.13 -28.34
CA GLN A 881 32.25 6.25 -29.78
C GLN A 881 31.64 5.08 -30.55
N GLU A 882 31.86 3.84 -30.08
CA GLU A 882 31.27 2.63 -30.68
C GLU A 882 29.74 2.67 -30.59
N TYR A 883 29.20 3.07 -29.43
CA TYR A 883 27.76 3.19 -29.23
C TYR A 883 27.12 4.18 -30.21
N HIS A 884 27.72 5.36 -30.39
CA HIS A 884 27.21 6.38 -31.31
C HIS A 884 27.31 5.96 -32.78
N GLN A 885 28.30 5.15 -33.14
CA GLN A 885 28.41 4.59 -34.49
C GLN A 885 27.32 3.55 -34.77
N LEU A 886 27.02 2.69 -33.81
CA LEU A 886 26.02 1.63 -33.95
C LEU A 886 24.58 2.14 -33.79
N PHE A 887 24.39 3.10 -32.89
CA PHE A 887 23.08 3.60 -32.46
C PHE A 887 23.04 5.13 -32.47
N PRO A 888 23.12 5.77 -33.65
CA PRO A 888 23.33 7.22 -33.77
C PRO A 888 22.21 8.07 -33.17
N LEU A 889 20.99 7.55 -33.14
CA LEU A 889 19.81 8.24 -32.59
C LEU A 889 19.51 7.85 -31.14
N ASP A 890 20.25 6.91 -30.55
CA ASP A 890 19.96 6.42 -29.22
C ASP A 890 20.81 7.09 -28.15
N ILE A 891 20.23 7.23 -26.97
CA ILE A 891 20.82 7.92 -25.82
C ILE A 891 21.88 7.01 -25.17
N TYR A 892 23.10 7.52 -25.02
CA TYR A 892 24.13 6.92 -24.17
C TYR A 892 24.06 7.53 -22.77
N LYS A 893 24.21 6.73 -21.70
CA LYS A 893 24.13 7.20 -20.30
C LYS A 893 22.88 8.06 -20.02
N ASN A 894 23.06 9.33 -19.69
CA ASN A 894 22.08 10.32 -19.31
C ASN A 894 22.19 11.59 -20.18
N GLU A 895 22.59 11.44 -21.46
CA GLU A 895 22.75 12.57 -22.39
C GLU A 895 21.49 13.44 -22.53
N ASN A 896 20.29 12.87 -22.35
CA ASN A 896 19.02 13.58 -22.42
C ASN A 896 18.53 14.15 -21.07
N ASP A 897 19.27 13.94 -19.97
CA ASP A 897 18.92 14.47 -18.65
C ASP A 897 19.47 15.88 -18.49
N PHE A 898 18.59 16.87 -18.66
CA PHE A 898 18.92 18.29 -18.56
C PHE A 898 19.48 18.72 -17.20
N SER A 899 19.21 17.96 -16.12
CA SER A 899 19.77 18.27 -14.79
C SER A 899 21.28 18.06 -14.71
N THR A 900 21.82 17.24 -15.62
CA THR A 900 23.24 16.90 -15.70
C THR A 900 24.00 17.70 -16.75
N TRP A 901 23.29 18.52 -17.53
CA TRP A 901 23.91 19.37 -18.54
C TRP A 901 24.76 20.46 -17.89
N GLU A 902 25.91 20.70 -18.50
CA GLU A 902 26.84 21.73 -18.04
C GLU A 902 26.15 23.10 -18.03
N ARG A 903 26.20 23.77 -16.88
CA ARG A 903 25.76 25.16 -16.74
C ARG A 903 26.78 26.07 -17.40
N GLY A 904 26.34 26.82 -18.39
CA GLY A 904 27.12 27.90 -18.98
C GLY A 904 27.29 29.09 -18.05
N ALA A 905 27.87 30.17 -18.57
CA ALA A 905 28.02 31.41 -17.81
C ALA A 905 26.66 31.95 -17.34
N LYS A 906 26.60 32.37 -16.07
CA LYS A 906 25.42 33.00 -15.47
C LYS A 906 24.95 34.16 -16.34
N VAL A 907 23.71 34.08 -16.82
CA VAL A 907 23.14 35.12 -17.70
C VAL A 907 22.36 36.16 -16.91
N PHE A 908 21.78 35.79 -15.78
CA PHE A 908 20.99 36.70 -14.94
C PHE A 908 21.22 36.39 -13.45
N GLU A 909 21.29 37.43 -12.62
CA GLU A 909 21.28 37.32 -11.17
C GLU A 909 20.64 38.57 -10.58
N GLN A 910 19.67 38.39 -9.69
CA GLN A 910 19.05 39.49 -8.98
C GLN A 910 18.66 39.05 -7.58
N ILE A 911 18.87 39.94 -6.61
CA ILE A 911 18.34 39.82 -5.25
C ILE A 911 17.12 40.71 -5.19
N GLY A 912 16.00 40.16 -4.75
CA GLY A 912 14.76 40.92 -4.61
C GLY A 912 13.90 40.38 -3.49
N VAL A 913 12.82 41.11 -3.20
CA VAL A 913 11.87 40.76 -2.15
C VAL A 913 10.59 40.28 -2.79
N THR A 914 10.06 39.15 -2.33
CA THR A 914 8.80 38.60 -2.84
C THR A 914 7.63 39.53 -2.50
N ASN A 915 6.60 39.49 -3.34
CA ASN A 915 5.39 40.30 -3.20
C ASN A 915 4.14 39.40 -3.39
N ALA A 916 2.98 39.87 -2.93
CA ALA A 916 1.74 39.10 -2.98
C ALA A 916 1.20 38.86 -4.41
N SER A 917 1.72 39.57 -5.42
CA SER A 917 1.40 39.37 -6.83
C SER A 917 2.27 38.29 -7.50
N ASP A 918 3.15 37.63 -6.75
CA ASP A 918 4.10 36.59 -7.18
C ASP A 918 5.07 37.02 -8.29
N SER A 919 5.07 38.28 -8.74
CA SER A 919 5.85 38.72 -9.91
C SER A 919 7.28 39.15 -9.55
N PHE A 920 8.26 38.40 -10.05
CA PHE A 920 9.68 38.76 -10.04
C PHE A 920 10.15 39.10 -11.47
N LEU A 921 10.39 40.37 -11.78
CA LEU A 921 10.72 40.81 -13.13
C LEU A 921 12.08 40.26 -13.60
N LEU A 922 12.12 39.78 -14.84
CA LEU A 922 13.36 39.46 -15.53
C LEU A 922 13.68 40.62 -16.48
N GLU A 923 14.70 41.42 -16.15
CA GLU A 923 15.08 42.59 -16.96
C GLU A 923 15.79 42.22 -18.28
N GLN A 924 16.09 40.93 -18.50
CA GLN A 924 16.84 40.45 -19.64
C GLN A 924 16.06 39.44 -20.48
N LYS A 925 16.06 39.66 -21.80
CA LYS A 925 15.49 38.71 -22.77
C LYS A 925 16.41 37.49 -22.92
N LEU A 926 15.88 36.31 -22.61
CA LEU A 926 16.58 35.04 -22.83
C LEU A 926 16.47 34.61 -24.30
N LYS A 927 17.54 34.01 -24.84
CA LYS A 927 17.51 33.38 -26.17
C LYS A 927 16.79 32.03 -26.09
N PRO A 928 16.22 31.51 -27.19
CA PRO A 928 15.67 30.15 -27.22
C PRO A 928 16.72 29.13 -26.75
N GLY A 929 16.33 28.30 -25.78
CA GLY A 929 17.19 27.25 -25.23
C GLY A 929 16.75 26.75 -23.86
N TRP A 930 17.55 25.88 -23.27
CA TRP A 930 17.33 25.31 -21.95
C TRP A 930 18.08 26.11 -20.88
N TYR A 931 17.45 26.30 -19.73
CA TYR A 931 17.99 27.09 -18.62
C TYR A 931 17.75 26.40 -17.28
N SER A 932 18.69 26.56 -16.35
CA SER A 932 18.52 26.29 -14.93
C SER A 932 18.26 27.62 -14.22
N ILE A 933 17.21 27.68 -13.41
CA ILE A 933 16.79 28.87 -12.62
C ILE A 933 16.97 28.59 -11.14
#